data_AF-A0A1F8VIV5-F1
#
_entry.id   AF-A0A1F8VIV5-F1
#
_cell.length_a   1.000
_cell.length_b   1.000
_cell.length_c   1.000
_cell.angle_alpha   90.00
_cell.angle_beta   90.00
_cell.angle_gamma   90.00
#
_symmetry.space_group_name_H-M   'P 1'
#
loop_
_entity.id
_entity.type
_entity.pdbx_description
1 polymer ?
#
loop_
_entity_poly.entity_id
_entity_poly.type
_entity_poly.pdbx_seq_one_letter_code
_entity_poly.pdbx_strand_id
1 'polypeptide(L)'
;MLPTVTSSNSAKHLDIAQLDSLTGGAFSAATAGDRASRIREWLQGNPSADLLAEVFRELSVKDKGAAKLVRERLDEAKRAKGQELLAAEWAARAQALIDTAKLNIADALAWQRDAAKAGAPLSKEPLSTLKTQLAERVRGIEDLQHQVQVQREAAVLLAQRIEVLSTKSWGDAQAALDALRTDVEHWQTQATALVAHASWVSVDLKFPPLLDASRGQLLVVWDAFQAALNLAVVAAADASAPLPPVPVWADELRTARGVPVEAPAKQAKPKIDPEVRAQAATAVRAALTTLEQEVAEGHGKASTGAANALRNALKEFGKVIDGKLENQAHAALAAAGELEGWQRWRADQIREELVTKAEGLLKRPEGQAIGGRKMQETLRTLRDQWKQTDQGGVPNHALWKRFDEACNEAYKVVEGWLEKVKAESAEHKAQRLALIAEVDAWALANRTALDDDWKGFNRILHQFGDRWREGGHVGEKVFAELQPLWKAAIANAAAPLEALQAQSLAARHAMIEEAKVLGAAPVLRIDAVKALQQRWQVQAHAVPIDRRQEQKLWDAFRKPIDDAFNRKTVEREKAETALGARDRVVLDAAKALEAANASGDAQAIRAAMAALEAALQGQAQAQAEVTAAGVQEQAAQSAAAEASNMPLAPEESAQAAPDLIANSDEAAAVADEASAPQAPVVPAKAAPKPVVAVRGDDRPGMKKEAPAAPGGRGGKFGDRKDAGAGRGGRDGAAAPWGDRGPRRDDRGDRSYAPAAPRLGDTAFRAQRDALEHAQLALKKLAAQAHGEALTQLLTAWEKRDASLLPPAQELGSRAAAQNRPVWVKAVEGAAKPAAVQSLLRLEMAAEVPTPAEHLDARRGLQLQLLTRRNDPAPAQTWGQDAAAVLSGEFNAADARRLQTVLKVLLKR
;
A
#
# COMPACT_ATOMS: atom_id res chain seq x y z
N MET A 1 -50.16 57.51 3.11
CA MET A 1 -49.25 57.40 4.26
C MET A 1 -48.75 55.98 4.34
N LEU A 2 -47.43 55.75 4.32
CA LEU A 2 -46.81 54.44 4.50
C LEU A 2 -46.24 54.34 5.92
N PRO A 3 -46.58 53.32 6.72
CA PRO A 3 -45.82 52.96 7.91
C PRO A 3 -44.69 52.00 7.53
N THR A 4 -43.44 52.45 7.65
CA THR A 4 -42.25 51.62 7.52
C THR A 4 -42.15 50.63 8.69
N VAL A 5 -42.15 49.33 8.40
CA VAL A 5 -41.82 48.29 9.40
C VAL A 5 -40.30 48.14 9.47
N THR A 6 -39.69 48.68 10.53
CA THR A 6 -38.25 48.53 10.80
C THR A 6 -37.97 47.21 11.50
N SER A 7 -37.24 46.31 10.85
CA SER A 7 -36.73 45.08 11.47
C SER A 7 -35.63 45.40 12.51
N SER A 8 -35.92 45.20 13.79
CA SER A 8 -34.93 45.32 14.88
C SER A 8 -34.40 43.94 15.28
N ASN A 9 -33.24 43.54 14.75
CA ASN A 9 -32.59 42.29 15.13
C ASN A 9 -31.23 42.60 15.78
N SER A 10 -31.22 42.75 17.12
CA SER A 10 -29.99 42.84 17.92
C SER A 10 -29.98 41.72 18.96
N ALA A 11 -29.22 40.66 18.71
CA ALA A 11 -29.01 39.60 19.68
C ALA A 11 -28.25 40.18 20.89
N LYS A 12 -28.89 40.18 22.06
CA LYS A 12 -28.24 40.52 23.33
C LYS A 12 -27.39 39.32 23.75
N HIS A 13 -26.07 39.43 23.66
CA HIS A 13 -25.17 38.39 24.15
C HIS A 13 -25.37 38.24 25.67
N LEU A 14 -25.89 37.08 26.11
CA LEU A 14 -25.96 36.76 27.53
C LEU A 14 -24.55 36.58 28.09
N ASP A 15 -24.31 37.09 29.30
CA ASP A 15 -23.03 36.90 29.99
C ASP A 15 -22.97 35.51 30.64
N ILE A 16 -21.78 34.97 30.87
CA ILE A 16 -21.55 33.62 31.42
C ILE A 16 -22.25 33.45 32.77
N ALA A 17 -22.29 34.49 33.62
CA ALA A 17 -23.02 34.45 34.88
C ALA A 17 -24.55 34.30 34.71
N GLN A 18 -25.11 34.88 33.64
CA GLN A 18 -26.53 34.76 33.31
C GLN A 18 -26.84 33.38 32.73
N LEU A 19 -26.00 32.87 31.82
CA LEU A 19 -26.09 31.50 31.32
C LEU A 19 -25.93 30.47 32.44
N ASP A 20 -25.08 30.74 33.44
CA ASP A 20 -24.92 29.89 34.62
C ASP A 20 -26.18 29.86 35.49
N SER A 21 -26.79 31.02 35.75
CA SER A 21 -28.08 31.10 36.46
C SER A 21 -29.19 30.36 35.72
N LEU A 22 -29.24 30.45 34.38
CA LEU A 22 -30.25 29.78 33.56
C LEU A 22 -30.05 28.26 33.47
N THR A 23 -28.81 27.79 33.55
CA THR A 23 -28.45 26.35 33.46
C THR A 23 -28.31 25.66 34.82
N GLY A 24 -28.80 26.27 35.90
CA GLY A 24 -28.76 25.69 37.25
C GLY A 24 -27.34 25.58 37.84
N GLY A 25 -26.41 26.43 37.41
CA GLY A 25 -25.01 26.41 37.85
C GLY A 25 -24.11 25.47 37.04
N ALA A 26 -24.40 25.20 35.76
CA ALA A 26 -23.57 24.27 34.96
C ALA A 26 -22.15 24.80 34.71
N PHE A 27 -21.99 26.10 34.48
CA PHE A 27 -20.69 26.73 34.28
C PHE A 27 -19.91 26.86 35.60
N SER A 28 -20.56 27.07 36.74
CA SER A 28 -19.93 27.08 38.08
C SER A 28 -19.72 25.70 38.71
N ALA A 29 -20.25 24.63 38.11
CA ALA A 29 -20.07 23.25 38.59
C ALA A 29 -18.59 22.85 38.71
N ALA A 30 -18.22 22.29 39.88
CA ALA A 30 -16.85 21.91 40.22
C ALA A 30 -16.35 20.67 39.48
N THR A 31 -17.24 19.71 39.17
CA THR A 31 -16.90 18.50 38.40
C THR A 31 -17.63 18.45 37.06
N ALA A 32 -17.07 17.72 36.09
CA ALA A 32 -17.72 17.46 34.82
C ALA A 32 -19.01 16.61 34.97
N GLY A 33 -19.09 15.78 36.01
CA GLY A 33 -20.30 14.99 36.33
C GLY A 33 -21.47 15.86 36.75
N ASP A 34 -21.22 16.80 37.68
CA ASP A 34 -22.22 17.76 38.18
C ASP A 34 -22.66 18.74 37.08
N ARG A 35 -21.73 19.11 36.20
CA ARG A 35 -22.03 19.91 35.00
C ARG A 35 -22.98 19.17 34.07
N ALA A 36 -22.70 17.89 33.80
CA ALA A 36 -23.52 17.07 32.92
C ALA A 36 -24.88 16.67 33.53
N SER A 37 -25.05 16.65 34.86
CA SER A 37 -26.38 16.48 35.49
C SER A 37 -27.20 17.77 35.40
N ARG A 38 -26.63 18.93 35.77
CA ARG A 38 -27.29 20.24 35.66
C ARG A 38 -27.75 20.57 34.25
N ILE A 39 -26.92 20.26 33.25
CA ILE A 39 -27.31 20.39 31.83
C ILE A 39 -28.45 19.43 31.46
N ARG A 40 -28.49 18.18 31.96
CA ARG A 40 -29.62 17.28 31.69
C ARG A 40 -30.92 17.76 32.32
N GLU A 41 -30.86 18.28 33.54
CA GLU A 41 -32.01 18.86 34.25
C GLU A 41 -32.53 20.11 33.52
N TRP A 42 -31.64 21.03 33.15
CA TRP A 42 -31.98 22.20 32.35
C TRP A 42 -32.60 21.85 30.98
N LEU A 43 -32.08 20.83 30.29
CA LEU A 43 -32.61 20.36 29.01
C LEU A 43 -34.01 19.70 29.12
N GLN A 44 -34.50 19.35 30.33
CA GLN A 44 -35.89 18.94 30.52
C GLN A 44 -36.86 20.12 30.44
N GLY A 45 -36.40 21.34 30.73
CA GLY A 45 -37.19 22.57 30.60
C GLY A 45 -37.43 23.04 29.15
N ASN A 46 -37.03 22.26 28.14
CA ASN A 46 -37.14 22.58 26.71
C ASN A 46 -36.71 24.02 26.35
N PRO A 47 -35.45 24.41 26.64
CA PRO A 47 -34.94 25.74 26.34
C PRO A 47 -34.97 26.05 24.83
N SER A 48 -35.11 27.34 24.49
CA SER A 48 -35.19 27.80 23.10
C SER A 48 -33.91 27.48 22.30
N ALA A 49 -34.06 27.36 20.98
CA ALA A 49 -32.94 27.06 20.08
C ALA A 49 -31.80 28.10 20.15
N ASP A 50 -32.13 29.37 20.37
CA ASP A 50 -31.15 30.46 20.52
C ASP A 50 -30.38 30.31 21.84
N LEU A 51 -31.07 30.03 22.95
CA LEU A 51 -30.44 29.80 24.26
C LEU A 51 -29.58 28.52 24.26
N LEU A 52 -30.03 27.46 23.57
CA LEU A 52 -29.22 26.26 23.30
C LEU A 52 -27.94 26.60 22.54
N ALA A 53 -28.00 27.50 21.55
CA ALA A 53 -26.84 27.89 20.75
C ALA A 53 -25.84 28.73 21.55
N GLU A 54 -26.31 29.65 22.41
CA GLU A 54 -25.45 30.43 23.30
C GLU A 54 -24.82 29.58 24.40
N VAL A 55 -25.60 28.73 25.08
CA VAL A 55 -25.06 27.78 26.05
C VAL A 55 -24.06 26.83 25.38
N PHE A 56 -24.34 26.30 24.18
CA PHE A 56 -23.38 25.45 23.47
C PHE A 56 -22.07 26.19 23.13
N ARG A 57 -22.14 27.45 22.69
CA ARG A 57 -20.96 28.27 22.34
C ARG A 57 -19.99 28.31 23.53
N GLU A 58 -20.45 28.81 24.68
CA GLU A 58 -19.63 28.97 25.87
C GLU A 58 -19.23 27.62 26.50
N LEU A 59 -20.16 26.65 26.54
CA LEU A 59 -19.92 25.35 27.17
C LEU A 59 -18.95 24.49 26.36
N SER A 60 -18.90 24.63 25.03
CA SER A 60 -18.02 23.84 24.16
C SER A 60 -16.52 24.07 24.43
N VAL A 61 -16.17 25.28 24.88
CA VAL A 61 -14.81 25.64 25.30
C VAL A 61 -14.48 25.08 26.68
N LYS A 62 -15.47 25.09 27.60
CA LYS A 62 -15.30 24.72 29.01
C LYS A 62 -15.39 23.22 29.29
N ASP A 63 -16.30 22.51 28.62
CA ASP A 63 -16.55 21.08 28.82
C ASP A 63 -17.17 20.43 27.58
N LYS A 64 -16.34 19.70 26.81
CA LYS A 64 -16.78 18.99 25.60
C LYS A 64 -17.77 17.86 25.88
N GLY A 65 -17.76 17.29 27.09
CA GLY A 65 -18.68 16.22 27.49
C GLY A 65 -20.08 16.74 27.74
N ALA A 66 -20.21 17.79 28.55
CA ALA A 66 -21.49 18.43 28.82
C ALA A 66 -22.04 19.16 27.58
N ALA A 67 -21.17 19.80 26.78
CA ALA A 67 -21.58 20.46 25.53
C ALA A 67 -22.14 19.48 24.48
N LYS A 68 -21.75 18.19 24.52
CA LYS A 68 -22.32 17.17 23.62
C LYS A 68 -23.83 17.01 23.81
N LEU A 69 -24.32 17.08 25.05
CA LEU A 69 -25.75 16.93 25.38
C LEU A 69 -26.56 18.12 24.84
N VAL A 70 -26.02 19.34 24.98
CA VAL A 70 -26.63 20.56 24.42
C VAL A 70 -26.64 20.50 22.89
N ARG A 71 -25.55 20.03 22.28
CA ARG A 71 -25.47 19.82 20.83
C ARG A 71 -26.48 18.81 20.33
N GLU A 72 -26.62 17.67 20.99
CA GLU A 72 -27.60 16.63 20.60
C GLU A 72 -29.02 17.17 20.60
N ARG A 73 -29.39 18.00 21.60
CA ARG A 73 -30.69 18.69 21.65
C ARG A 73 -30.85 19.82 20.63
N LEU A 74 -29.78 20.56 20.34
CA LEU A 74 -29.78 21.59 19.30
C LEU A 74 -29.92 20.99 17.89
N ASP A 75 -29.24 19.87 17.63
CA ASP A 75 -29.36 19.12 16.37
C ASP A 75 -30.70 18.35 16.28
N GLU A 76 -31.34 18.02 17.40
CA GLU A 76 -32.74 17.55 17.46
C GLU A 76 -33.74 18.65 17.14
N ALA A 77 -33.63 19.84 17.74
CA ALA A 77 -34.49 20.98 17.44
C ALA A 77 -34.40 21.41 15.97
N LYS A 78 -33.20 21.39 15.37
CA LYS A 78 -33.02 21.60 13.93
C LYS A 78 -33.73 20.55 13.08
N ARG A 79 -33.64 19.26 13.44
CA ARG A 79 -34.34 18.18 12.73
C ARG A 79 -35.85 18.31 12.86
N ALA A 80 -36.37 18.67 14.03
CA ALA A 80 -37.80 18.91 14.25
C ALA A 80 -38.31 20.07 13.37
N LYS A 81 -37.63 21.22 13.38
CA LYS A 81 -37.97 22.37 12.52
C LYS A 81 -37.89 22.03 11.02
N GLY A 82 -36.93 21.21 10.60
CA GLY A 82 -36.86 20.69 9.23
C GLY A 82 -38.06 19.80 8.87
N GLN A 83 -38.49 18.93 9.78
CA GLN A 83 -39.70 18.10 9.60
C GLN A 83 -40.98 18.95 9.58
N GLU A 84 -41.06 20.04 10.35
CA GLU A 84 -42.20 20.96 10.35
C GLU A 84 -42.32 21.73 9.02
N LEU A 85 -41.19 22.23 8.47
CA LEU A 85 -41.18 22.87 7.16
C LEU A 85 -41.60 21.89 6.05
N LEU A 86 -41.03 20.68 6.05
CA LEU A 86 -41.46 19.61 5.13
C LEU A 86 -42.94 19.26 5.32
N ALA A 87 -43.44 19.21 6.55
CA ALA A 87 -44.85 18.95 6.80
C ALA A 87 -45.75 20.05 6.25
N ALA A 88 -45.38 21.33 6.40
CA ALA A 88 -46.12 22.46 5.84
C ALA A 88 -46.13 22.44 4.31
N GLU A 89 -44.98 22.18 3.67
CA GLU A 89 -44.86 22.06 2.21
C GLU A 89 -45.74 20.92 1.66
N TRP A 90 -45.67 19.73 2.27
CA TRP A 90 -46.46 18.58 1.84
C TRP A 90 -47.95 18.71 2.16
N ALA A 91 -48.30 19.43 3.24
CA ALA A 91 -49.69 19.76 3.55
C ALA A 91 -50.29 20.72 2.52
N ALA A 92 -49.57 21.77 2.12
CA ALA A 92 -49.99 22.68 1.05
C ALA A 92 -50.20 21.95 -0.28
N ARG A 93 -49.32 21.00 -0.62
CA ARG A 93 -49.49 20.13 -1.81
C ARG A 93 -50.71 19.21 -1.70
N ALA A 94 -51.00 18.67 -0.52
CA ALA A 94 -52.18 17.83 -0.29
C ALA A 94 -53.46 18.64 -0.47
N GLN A 95 -53.52 19.83 0.14
CA GLN A 95 -54.66 20.72 0.07
C GLN A 95 -54.94 21.14 -1.38
N ALA A 96 -53.91 21.50 -2.15
CA ALA A 96 -54.06 21.80 -3.58
C ALA A 96 -54.68 20.65 -4.39
N LEU A 97 -54.32 19.39 -4.09
CA LEU A 97 -54.95 18.21 -4.71
C LEU A 97 -56.41 18.04 -4.25
N ILE A 98 -56.70 18.25 -2.97
CA ILE A 98 -58.06 18.19 -2.40
C ILE A 98 -58.97 19.28 -3.01
N ASP A 99 -58.46 20.48 -3.25
CA ASP A 99 -59.20 21.61 -3.79
C ASP A 99 -59.37 21.55 -5.33
N THR A 100 -58.57 20.72 -6.02
CA THR A 100 -58.64 20.58 -7.48
C THR A 100 -59.97 19.94 -7.91
N ALA A 101 -60.73 20.61 -8.79
CA ALA A 101 -62.04 20.12 -9.25
C ALA A 101 -61.98 18.75 -9.94
N LYS A 102 -60.97 18.53 -10.80
CA LYS A 102 -60.68 17.23 -11.44
C LYS A 102 -59.47 16.56 -10.77
N LEU A 103 -59.70 15.64 -9.85
CA LEU A 103 -58.63 14.88 -9.21
C LEU A 103 -58.13 13.77 -10.14
N ASN A 104 -56.81 13.68 -10.31
CA ASN A 104 -56.17 12.50 -10.88
C ASN A 104 -55.81 11.52 -9.75
N ILE A 105 -56.37 10.30 -9.79
CA ILE A 105 -56.13 9.26 -8.77
C ILE A 105 -54.63 8.96 -8.63
N ALA A 106 -53.89 8.94 -9.75
CA ALA A 106 -52.45 8.65 -9.73
C ALA A 106 -51.66 9.71 -8.94
N ASP A 107 -52.03 10.99 -9.04
CA ASP A 107 -51.35 12.09 -8.34
C ASP A 107 -51.67 12.09 -6.84
N ALA A 108 -52.91 11.72 -6.45
CA ALA A 108 -53.30 11.53 -5.05
C ALA A 108 -52.52 10.38 -4.37
N LEU A 109 -52.39 9.24 -5.06
CA LEU A 109 -51.60 8.10 -4.57
C LEU A 109 -50.09 8.40 -4.57
N ALA A 110 -49.60 9.14 -5.57
CA ALA A 110 -48.21 9.58 -5.64
C ALA A 110 -47.86 10.52 -4.48
N TRP A 111 -48.73 11.47 -4.11
CA TRP A 111 -48.50 12.38 -2.98
C TRP A 111 -48.15 11.62 -1.70
N GLN A 112 -48.88 10.57 -1.34
CA GLN A 112 -48.61 9.82 -0.11
C GLN A 112 -47.26 9.09 -0.15
N ARG A 113 -46.91 8.50 -1.29
CA ARG A 113 -45.61 7.83 -1.50
C ARG A 113 -44.45 8.82 -1.48
N ASP A 114 -44.62 9.96 -2.14
CA ASP A 114 -43.54 10.91 -2.39
C ASP A 114 -43.30 11.79 -1.14
N ALA A 115 -44.34 12.09 -0.35
CA ALA A 115 -44.21 12.64 0.99
C ALA A 115 -43.46 11.69 1.95
N ALA A 116 -43.79 10.38 1.94
CA ALA A 116 -43.07 9.38 2.73
C ALA A 116 -41.59 9.30 2.32
N LYS A 117 -41.31 9.30 1.01
CA LYS A 117 -39.95 9.29 0.45
C LYS A 117 -39.15 10.56 0.79
N ALA A 118 -39.81 11.71 0.89
CA ALA A 118 -39.21 12.97 1.34
C ALA A 118 -38.98 13.04 2.86
N GLY A 119 -39.36 12.01 3.63
CA GLY A 119 -39.24 11.99 5.08
C GLY A 119 -40.26 12.87 5.82
N ALA A 120 -41.36 13.26 5.15
CA ALA A 120 -42.43 14.03 5.78
C ALA A 120 -43.16 13.18 6.83
N PRO A 121 -43.47 13.73 8.02
CA PRO A 121 -44.06 12.96 9.12
C PRO A 121 -45.56 12.73 8.92
N LEU A 122 -45.93 11.82 8.00
CA LEU A 122 -47.32 11.50 7.62
C LEU A 122 -48.24 11.02 8.76
N SER A 123 -47.69 10.73 9.95
CA SER A 123 -48.45 10.37 11.16
C SER A 123 -48.68 11.55 12.11
N LYS A 124 -48.19 12.75 11.78
CA LYS A 124 -48.43 13.99 12.53
C LYS A 124 -49.42 14.88 11.79
N GLU A 125 -50.21 15.63 12.55
CA GLU A 125 -51.06 16.68 11.98
C GLU A 125 -50.22 17.80 11.33
N PRO A 126 -50.70 18.41 10.24
CA PRO A 126 -51.98 18.16 9.56
C PRO A 126 -51.95 17.02 8.52
N LEU A 127 -50.80 16.37 8.30
CA LEU A 127 -50.62 15.39 7.21
C LEU A 127 -51.46 14.13 7.37
N SER A 128 -51.68 13.67 8.61
CA SER A 128 -52.54 12.53 8.92
C SER A 128 -54.00 12.75 8.49
N THR A 129 -54.56 13.92 8.79
CA THR A 129 -55.92 14.28 8.35
C THR A 129 -56.01 14.40 6.82
N LEU A 130 -55.08 15.12 6.19
CA LEU A 130 -55.06 15.33 4.74
C LEU A 130 -54.90 14.03 3.94
N LYS A 131 -54.12 13.08 4.47
CA LYS A 131 -53.99 11.73 3.90
C LYS A 131 -55.32 10.98 3.88
N THR A 132 -56.09 11.04 4.97
CA THR A 132 -57.40 10.38 5.07
C THR A 132 -58.39 10.99 4.07
N GLN A 133 -58.45 12.32 3.98
CA GLN A 133 -59.31 13.04 3.04
C GLN A 133 -58.98 12.70 1.57
N LEU A 134 -57.70 12.64 1.20
CA LEU A 134 -57.29 12.19 -0.14
C LEU A 134 -57.68 10.74 -0.42
N ALA A 135 -57.53 9.84 0.55
CA ALA A 135 -57.91 8.43 0.40
C ALA A 135 -59.43 8.24 0.26
N GLU A 136 -60.24 8.98 1.01
CA GLU A 136 -61.70 9.01 0.88
C GLU A 136 -62.14 9.54 -0.49
N ARG A 137 -61.51 10.63 -0.97
CA ARG A 137 -61.81 11.19 -2.29
C ARG A 137 -61.42 10.25 -3.43
N VAL A 138 -60.30 9.53 -3.33
CA VAL A 138 -59.92 8.48 -4.29
C VAL A 138 -60.93 7.35 -4.28
N ARG A 139 -61.27 6.80 -3.10
CA ARG A 139 -62.26 5.72 -2.97
C ARG A 139 -63.60 6.09 -3.61
N GLY A 140 -64.11 7.30 -3.35
CA GLY A 140 -65.36 7.77 -3.95
C GLY A 140 -65.34 7.89 -5.48
N ILE A 141 -64.17 7.98 -6.11
CA ILE A 141 -64.03 7.93 -7.58
C ILE A 141 -63.94 6.48 -8.06
N GLU A 142 -63.23 5.60 -7.34
CA GLU A 142 -63.14 4.17 -7.62
C GLU A 142 -64.51 3.47 -7.50
N ASP A 143 -65.31 3.85 -6.49
CA ASP A 143 -66.68 3.36 -6.30
C ASP A 143 -67.59 3.74 -7.47
N LEU A 144 -67.48 4.96 -8.01
CA LEU A 144 -68.19 5.37 -9.23
C LEU A 144 -67.75 4.56 -10.46
N GLN A 145 -66.45 4.31 -10.62
CA GLN A 145 -65.92 3.49 -11.71
C GLN A 145 -66.46 2.06 -11.65
N HIS A 146 -66.51 1.47 -10.46
CA HIS A 146 -67.13 0.16 -10.24
C HIS A 146 -68.64 0.19 -10.50
N GLN A 147 -69.36 1.21 -10.04
CA GLN A 147 -70.79 1.35 -10.32
C GLN A 147 -71.08 1.46 -11.82
N VAL A 148 -70.23 2.13 -12.62
CA VAL A 148 -70.36 2.14 -14.10
C VAL A 148 -70.21 0.73 -14.70
N GLN A 149 -69.29 -0.09 -14.19
CA GLN A 149 -69.15 -1.49 -14.64
C GLN A 149 -70.41 -2.30 -14.32
N VAL A 150 -70.94 -2.18 -13.10
CA VAL A 150 -72.19 -2.83 -12.68
C VAL A 150 -73.38 -2.37 -13.56
N GLN A 151 -73.49 -1.08 -13.87
CA GLN A 151 -74.54 -0.59 -14.78
C GLN A 151 -74.38 -1.14 -16.20
N ARG A 152 -73.14 -1.26 -16.71
CA ARG A 152 -72.89 -1.89 -18.02
C ARG A 152 -73.33 -3.35 -18.04
N GLU A 153 -73.05 -4.12 -17.00
CA GLU A 153 -73.48 -5.51 -16.89
C GLU A 153 -75.00 -5.63 -16.76
N ALA A 154 -75.63 -4.78 -15.94
CA ALA A 154 -77.08 -4.71 -15.80
C ALA A 154 -77.78 -4.39 -17.16
N ALA A 155 -77.22 -3.48 -17.96
CA ALA A 155 -77.73 -3.17 -19.29
C ALA A 155 -77.69 -4.39 -20.24
N VAL A 156 -76.59 -5.16 -20.21
CA VAL A 156 -76.44 -6.39 -21.01
C VAL A 156 -77.45 -7.45 -20.55
N LEU A 157 -77.67 -7.62 -19.25
CA LEU A 157 -78.66 -8.57 -18.72
C LEU A 157 -80.10 -8.17 -19.09
N LEU A 158 -80.42 -6.87 -19.11
CA LEU A 158 -81.72 -6.37 -19.58
C LEU A 158 -81.90 -6.60 -21.09
N ALA A 159 -80.88 -6.35 -21.91
CA ALA A 159 -80.90 -6.65 -23.35
C ALA A 159 -81.06 -8.17 -23.61
N GLN A 160 -80.33 -9.03 -22.90
CA GLN A 160 -80.49 -10.48 -22.99
C GLN A 160 -81.90 -10.94 -22.56
N ARG A 161 -82.50 -10.32 -21.54
CA ARG A 161 -83.90 -10.58 -21.15
C ARG A 161 -84.88 -10.20 -22.26
N ILE A 162 -84.65 -9.09 -22.97
CA ILE A 162 -85.44 -8.70 -24.14
C ILE A 162 -85.30 -9.75 -25.26
N GLU A 163 -84.08 -10.18 -25.58
CA GLU A 163 -83.81 -11.23 -26.58
C GLU A 163 -84.50 -12.55 -26.22
N VAL A 164 -84.45 -12.97 -24.95
CA VAL A 164 -85.14 -14.18 -24.46
C VAL A 164 -86.67 -14.06 -24.51
N LEU A 165 -87.24 -12.85 -24.41
CA LEU A 165 -88.68 -12.66 -24.64
C LEU A 165 -89.05 -12.75 -26.13
N SER A 166 -88.14 -12.40 -27.05
CA SER A 166 -88.37 -12.52 -28.50
C SER A 166 -88.45 -13.98 -29.01
N THR A 167 -88.02 -14.96 -28.21
CA THR A 167 -88.15 -16.40 -28.52
C THR A 167 -89.35 -17.07 -27.85
N LYS A 168 -90.10 -16.35 -27.00
CA LYS A 168 -91.35 -16.79 -26.37
C LYS A 168 -92.56 -16.31 -27.16
N SER A 169 -93.75 -16.71 -26.73
CA SER A 169 -94.99 -16.24 -27.33
C SER A 169 -95.15 -14.72 -27.20
N TRP A 170 -95.85 -14.10 -28.14
CA TRP A 170 -96.10 -12.65 -28.06
C TRP A 170 -96.93 -12.27 -26.83
N GLY A 171 -97.76 -13.20 -26.33
CA GLY A 171 -98.53 -13.04 -25.08
C GLY A 171 -97.65 -13.02 -23.83
N ASP A 172 -96.65 -13.91 -23.73
CA ASP A 172 -95.67 -13.90 -22.64
C ASP A 172 -94.82 -12.62 -22.66
N ALA A 173 -94.44 -12.16 -23.86
CA ALA A 173 -93.72 -10.90 -24.05
C ALA A 173 -94.57 -9.68 -23.63
N GLN A 174 -95.89 -9.70 -23.93
CA GLN A 174 -96.83 -8.67 -23.48
C GLN A 174 -97.01 -8.68 -21.96
N ALA A 175 -97.16 -9.84 -21.33
CA ALA A 175 -97.30 -9.96 -19.88
C ALA A 175 -96.05 -9.48 -19.10
N ALA A 176 -94.86 -9.59 -19.70
CA ALA A 176 -93.60 -9.12 -19.11
C ALA A 176 -93.30 -7.63 -19.31
N LEU A 177 -94.07 -6.92 -20.15
CA LEU A 177 -93.74 -5.58 -20.65
C LEU A 177 -93.62 -4.51 -19.55
N ASP A 178 -94.59 -4.43 -18.63
CA ASP A 178 -94.63 -3.35 -17.63
C ASP A 178 -93.53 -3.50 -16.56
N ALA A 179 -93.22 -4.73 -16.16
CA ALA A 179 -92.09 -5.02 -15.28
C ALA A 179 -90.76 -4.64 -15.95
N LEU A 180 -90.57 -5.04 -17.21
CA LEU A 180 -89.37 -4.74 -17.97
C LEU A 180 -89.22 -3.23 -18.26
N ARG A 181 -90.33 -2.51 -18.46
CA ARG A 181 -90.34 -1.04 -18.55
C ARG A 181 -89.81 -0.41 -17.27
N THR A 182 -90.33 -0.86 -16.13
CA THR A 182 -89.90 -0.39 -14.80
C THR A 182 -88.40 -0.63 -14.60
N ASP A 183 -87.89 -1.81 -14.98
CA ASP A 183 -86.46 -2.15 -14.85
C ASP A 183 -85.56 -1.25 -15.75
N VAL A 184 -85.99 -0.97 -16.99
CA VAL A 184 -85.26 -0.11 -17.94
C VAL A 184 -85.31 1.37 -17.52
N GLU A 185 -86.42 1.86 -16.98
CA GLU A 185 -86.53 3.21 -16.41
C GLU A 185 -85.68 3.36 -15.13
N HIS A 186 -85.65 2.34 -14.28
CA HIS A 186 -84.82 2.30 -13.09
C HIS A 186 -83.33 2.35 -13.44
N TRP A 187 -82.90 1.55 -14.43
CA TRP A 187 -81.55 1.55 -14.95
C TRP A 187 -81.14 2.93 -15.52
N GLN A 188 -82.00 3.56 -16.33
CA GLN A 188 -81.76 4.92 -16.85
C GLN A 188 -81.61 5.96 -15.73
N THR A 189 -82.42 5.84 -14.67
CA THR A 189 -82.36 6.72 -13.51
C THR A 189 -81.02 6.57 -12.78
N GLN A 190 -80.59 5.33 -12.52
CA GLN A 190 -79.28 5.05 -11.91
C GLN A 190 -78.11 5.56 -12.78
N ALA A 191 -78.13 5.25 -14.08
CA ALA A 191 -77.11 5.71 -15.03
C ALA A 191 -77.05 7.25 -15.15
N THR A 192 -78.16 7.96 -14.93
CA THR A 192 -78.20 9.43 -14.90
C THR A 192 -77.67 9.99 -13.58
N ALA A 193 -77.98 9.34 -12.45
CA ALA A 193 -77.47 9.73 -11.13
C ALA A 193 -75.93 9.62 -11.04
N LEU A 194 -75.31 8.62 -11.68
CA LEU A 194 -73.85 8.50 -11.77
C LEU A 194 -73.20 9.71 -12.46
N VAL A 195 -73.76 10.14 -13.60
CA VAL A 195 -73.25 11.28 -14.39
C VAL A 195 -73.44 12.61 -13.64
N ALA A 196 -74.48 12.72 -12.82
CA ALA A 196 -74.75 13.89 -12.00
C ALA A 196 -73.86 14.00 -10.74
N HIS A 197 -73.08 12.99 -10.40
CA HIS A 197 -72.26 12.99 -9.18
C HIS A 197 -71.08 13.98 -9.29
N ALA A 198 -70.81 14.76 -8.24
CA ALA A 198 -69.79 15.83 -8.29
C ALA A 198 -68.38 15.32 -8.68
N SER A 199 -68.00 14.13 -8.21
CA SER A 199 -66.73 13.49 -8.57
C SER A 199 -66.66 12.91 -10.00
N TRP A 200 -67.75 12.93 -10.78
CA TRP A 200 -67.81 12.34 -12.13
C TRP A 200 -66.75 12.91 -13.08
N VAL A 201 -66.42 14.20 -12.95
CA VAL A 201 -65.36 14.86 -13.74
C VAL A 201 -63.96 14.23 -13.53
N SER A 202 -63.76 13.55 -12.39
CA SER A 202 -62.52 12.88 -11.99
C SER A 202 -62.49 11.38 -12.36
N VAL A 203 -63.58 10.84 -12.92
CA VAL A 203 -63.64 9.45 -13.40
C VAL A 203 -62.74 9.28 -14.64
N ASP A 204 -62.10 8.13 -14.78
CA ASP A 204 -61.25 7.78 -15.93
C ASP A 204 -62.07 7.84 -17.24
N LEU A 205 -61.49 8.51 -18.25
CA LEU A 205 -62.12 8.84 -19.54
C LEU A 205 -62.67 7.64 -20.31
N LYS A 206 -62.24 6.41 -20.00
CA LYS A 206 -62.80 5.19 -20.61
C LYS A 206 -64.24 4.87 -20.13
N PHE A 207 -64.64 5.30 -18.94
CA PHE A 207 -65.92 4.91 -18.34
C PHE A 207 -67.14 5.66 -18.88
N PRO A 208 -67.13 6.99 -19.09
CA PRO A 208 -68.29 7.69 -19.66
C PRO A 208 -68.72 7.14 -21.03
N PRO A 209 -67.82 6.92 -22.02
CA PRO A 209 -68.20 6.32 -23.29
C PRO A 209 -68.75 4.89 -23.17
N LEU A 210 -68.32 4.11 -22.17
CA LEU A 210 -68.86 2.77 -21.90
C LEU A 210 -70.29 2.83 -21.34
N LEU A 211 -70.61 3.81 -20.50
CA LEU A 211 -71.97 4.04 -19.98
C LEU A 211 -72.92 4.61 -21.04
N ASP A 212 -72.42 5.50 -21.90
CA ASP A 212 -73.19 6.05 -23.01
C ASP A 212 -73.45 4.98 -24.09
N ALA A 213 -72.46 4.12 -24.38
CA ALA A 213 -72.63 3.00 -25.29
C ALA A 213 -73.63 1.96 -24.77
N SER A 214 -73.57 1.58 -23.48
CA SER A 214 -74.55 0.65 -22.90
C SER A 214 -75.95 1.23 -22.86
N ARG A 215 -76.09 2.54 -22.59
CA ARG A 215 -77.36 3.28 -22.70
C ARG A 215 -77.93 3.23 -24.11
N GLY A 216 -77.12 3.57 -25.12
CA GLY A 216 -77.54 3.55 -26.52
C GLY A 216 -77.95 2.15 -26.99
N GLN A 217 -77.18 1.12 -26.64
CA GLN A 217 -77.49 -0.27 -27.00
C GLN A 217 -78.77 -0.77 -26.34
N LEU A 218 -78.94 -0.55 -25.03
CA LEU A 218 -80.15 -0.97 -24.31
C LEU A 218 -81.40 -0.27 -24.86
N LEU A 219 -81.34 1.04 -25.09
CA LEU A 219 -82.48 1.81 -25.61
C LEU A 219 -82.86 1.37 -27.03
N VAL A 220 -81.90 1.16 -27.93
CA VAL A 220 -82.20 0.68 -29.29
C VAL A 220 -82.87 -0.70 -29.28
N VAL A 221 -82.40 -1.62 -28.44
CA VAL A 221 -83.01 -2.96 -28.30
C VAL A 221 -84.40 -2.87 -27.66
N TRP A 222 -84.58 -1.99 -26.68
CA TRP A 222 -85.84 -1.75 -25.99
C TRP A 222 -86.91 -1.11 -26.90
N ASP A 223 -86.55 -0.06 -27.63
CA ASP A 223 -87.46 0.63 -28.55
C ASP A 223 -87.88 -0.30 -29.71
N ALA A 224 -86.94 -1.09 -30.25
CA ALA A 224 -87.22 -2.09 -31.28
C ALA A 224 -88.17 -3.20 -30.76
N PHE A 225 -87.97 -3.67 -29.52
CA PHE A 225 -88.84 -4.64 -28.88
C PHE A 225 -90.25 -4.07 -28.64
N GLN A 226 -90.37 -2.85 -28.12
CA GLN A 226 -91.66 -2.18 -27.95
C GLN A 226 -92.40 -2.01 -29.28
N ALA A 227 -91.71 -1.55 -30.34
CA ALA A 227 -92.30 -1.35 -31.65
C ALA A 227 -92.79 -2.68 -32.25
N ALA A 228 -91.98 -3.74 -32.18
CA ALA A 228 -92.35 -5.07 -32.68
C ALA A 228 -93.52 -5.68 -31.89
N LEU A 229 -93.55 -5.51 -30.57
CA LEU A 229 -94.61 -6.04 -29.70
C LEU A 229 -95.93 -5.27 -29.87
N ASN A 230 -95.89 -3.94 -29.96
CA ASN A 230 -97.07 -3.13 -30.28
C ASN A 230 -97.67 -3.54 -31.63
N LEU A 231 -96.84 -3.78 -32.64
CA LEU A 231 -97.26 -4.28 -33.95
C LEU A 231 -97.89 -5.68 -33.81
N ALA A 232 -97.30 -6.59 -33.02
CA ALA A 232 -97.87 -7.92 -32.75
C ALA A 232 -99.26 -7.83 -32.08
N VAL A 233 -99.45 -6.94 -31.10
CA VAL A 233 -100.74 -6.71 -30.43
C VAL A 233 -101.80 -6.17 -31.40
N VAL A 234 -101.45 -5.22 -32.27
CA VAL A 234 -102.35 -4.72 -33.33
C VAL A 234 -102.67 -5.85 -34.33
N ALA A 235 -101.68 -6.65 -34.72
CA ALA A 235 -101.82 -7.77 -35.64
C ALA A 235 -102.63 -8.95 -35.07
N ALA A 236 -102.73 -9.07 -33.75
CA ALA A 236 -103.63 -10.00 -33.07
C ALA A 236 -105.08 -9.53 -33.06
N ALA A 237 -105.32 -8.21 -32.98
CA ALA A 237 -106.65 -7.62 -33.00
C ALA A 237 -107.23 -7.44 -34.43
N ASP A 238 -106.37 -7.18 -35.42
CA ASP A 238 -106.74 -6.99 -36.82
C ASP A 238 -105.94 -7.93 -37.74
N ALA A 239 -106.66 -8.82 -38.44
CA ALA A 239 -106.09 -9.77 -39.38
C ALA A 239 -105.50 -9.13 -40.66
N SER A 240 -105.85 -7.88 -40.96
CA SER A 240 -105.34 -7.13 -42.12
C SER A 240 -104.04 -6.37 -41.84
N ALA A 241 -103.70 -6.15 -40.56
CA ALA A 241 -102.48 -5.47 -40.16
C ALA A 241 -101.21 -6.28 -40.52
N PRO A 242 -100.07 -5.61 -40.79
CA PRO A 242 -98.80 -6.28 -41.09
C PRO A 242 -98.35 -7.20 -39.95
N LEU A 243 -97.49 -8.18 -40.24
CA LEU A 243 -96.92 -9.08 -39.24
C LEU A 243 -95.66 -8.48 -38.60
N PRO A 244 -95.38 -8.79 -37.31
CA PRO A 244 -94.19 -8.28 -36.63
C PRO A 244 -92.89 -8.84 -37.24
N PRO A 245 -91.75 -8.13 -37.09
CA PRO A 245 -90.46 -8.58 -37.61
C PRO A 245 -89.86 -9.77 -36.84
N VAL A 246 -90.42 -10.12 -35.68
CA VAL A 246 -89.99 -11.27 -34.86
C VAL A 246 -90.64 -12.54 -35.41
N PRO A 247 -89.87 -13.54 -35.89
CA PRO A 247 -90.43 -14.70 -36.60
C PRO A 247 -91.41 -15.52 -35.77
N VAL A 248 -91.10 -15.80 -34.50
CA VAL A 248 -91.94 -16.60 -33.59
C VAL A 248 -93.34 -15.99 -33.46
N TRP A 249 -93.41 -14.68 -33.22
CA TRP A 249 -94.68 -13.95 -33.10
C TRP A 249 -95.43 -13.88 -34.44
N ALA A 250 -94.71 -13.72 -35.55
CA ALA A 250 -95.31 -13.71 -36.88
C ALA A 250 -95.87 -15.09 -37.29
N ASP A 251 -95.25 -16.18 -36.83
CA ASP A 251 -95.72 -17.56 -37.02
C ASP A 251 -96.98 -17.83 -36.17
N GLU A 252 -96.99 -17.44 -34.90
CA GLU A 252 -98.16 -17.51 -34.00
C GLU A 252 -99.35 -16.72 -34.55
N LEU A 253 -99.12 -15.53 -35.11
CA LEU A 253 -100.18 -14.72 -35.71
C LEU A 253 -100.66 -15.28 -37.05
N ARG A 254 -99.81 -15.93 -37.84
CA ARG A 254 -100.24 -16.63 -39.08
C ARG A 254 -101.12 -17.84 -38.78
N THR A 255 -100.77 -18.65 -37.78
CA THR A 255 -101.62 -19.78 -37.36
C THR A 255 -102.96 -19.29 -36.79
N ALA A 256 -102.98 -18.23 -35.98
CA ALA A 256 -104.20 -17.62 -35.47
C ALA A 256 -105.12 -17.06 -36.59
N ARG A 257 -104.54 -16.53 -37.68
CA ARG A 257 -105.27 -16.05 -38.87
C ARG A 257 -105.74 -17.18 -39.80
N GLY A 258 -105.45 -18.45 -39.49
CA GLY A 258 -105.78 -19.60 -40.35
C GLY A 258 -104.98 -19.66 -41.65
N VAL A 259 -103.89 -18.89 -41.77
CA VAL A 259 -103.01 -18.87 -42.94
C VAL A 259 -101.93 -19.93 -42.74
N PRO A 260 -101.73 -20.87 -43.70
CA PRO A 260 -100.67 -21.86 -43.60
C PRO A 260 -99.30 -21.22 -43.35
N VAL A 261 -98.48 -21.86 -42.51
CA VAL A 261 -97.10 -21.41 -42.26
C VAL A 261 -96.27 -21.64 -43.52
N GLU A 262 -96.23 -20.64 -44.41
CA GLU A 262 -95.22 -20.60 -45.47
C GLU A 262 -93.85 -20.49 -44.83
N ALA A 263 -93.05 -21.55 -44.98
CA ALA A 263 -91.61 -21.48 -44.75
C ALA A 263 -91.04 -20.34 -45.61
N PRO A 264 -90.11 -19.51 -45.09
CA PRO A 264 -89.70 -18.28 -45.75
C PRO A 264 -89.21 -18.58 -47.16
N ALA A 265 -89.92 -18.01 -48.15
CA ALA A 265 -89.63 -18.20 -49.56
C ALA A 265 -88.20 -17.71 -49.85
N LYS A 266 -87.26 -18.66 -49.95
CA LYS A 266 -85.92 -18.39 -50.47
C LYS A 266 -86.09 -17.90 -51.90
N GLN A 267 -85.97 -16.58 -52.08
CA GLN A 267 -85.86 -15.95 -53.39
C GLN A 267 -84.83 -16.73 -54.20
N ALA A 268 -85.25 -17.27 -55.35
CA ALA A 268 -84.39 -18.09 -56.17
C ALA A 268 -83.24 -17.22 -56.70
N LYS A 269 -82.03 -17.38 -56.13
CA LYS A 269 -80.82 -16.80 -56.72
C LYS A 269 -80.73 -17.28 -58.18
N PRO A 270 -80.36 -16.39 -59.13
CA PRO A 270 -80.28 -16.76 -60.54
C PRO A 270 -79.37 -17.97 -60.76
N LYS A 271 -79.67 -18.79 -61.76
CA LYS A 271 -78.76 -19.86 -62.21
C LYS A 271 -77.50 -19.22 -62.76
N ILE A 272 -76.44 -19.23 -61.95
CA ILE A 272 -75.08 -18.86 -62.34
C ILE A 272 -74.37 -20.15 -62.77
N ASP A 273 -73.58 -20.08 -63.84
CA ASP A 273 -72.87 -21.24 -64.38
C ASP A 273 -71.96 -21.92 -63.34
N PRO A 274 -71.90 -23.26 -63.32
CA PRO A 274 -71.14 -24.00 -62.32
C PRO A 274 -69.64 -23.74 -62.43
N GLU A 275 -69.10 -23.48 -63.62
CA GLU A 275 -67.69 -23.13 -63.83
C GLU A 275 -67.34 -21.75 -63.26
N VAL A 276 -68.18 -20.73 -63.52
CA VAL A 276 -68.03 -19.38 -62.94
C VAL A 276 -68.07 -19.45 -61.42
N ARG A 277 -68.95 -20.29 -60.86
CA ARG A 277 -69.03 -20.53 -59.42
C ARG A 277 -67.81 -21.28 -58.86
N ALA A 278 -67.25 -22.23 -59.60
CA ALA A 278 -66.03 -22.94 -59.21
C ALA A 278 -64.81 -22.00 -59.22
N GLN A 279 -64.65 -21.17 -60.25
CA GLN A 279 -63.57 -20.18 -60.34
C GLN A 279 -63.67 -19.14 -59.22
N ALA A 280 -64.85 -18.56 -59.00
CA ALA A 280 -65.15 -17.64 -57.90
C ALA A 280 -64.80 -18.24 -56.53
N ALA A 281 -65.21 -19.48 -56.26
CA ALA A 281 -64.93 -20.14 -54.99
C ALA A 281 -63.45 -20.50 -54.81
N THR A 282 -62.72 -20.81 -55.89
CA THR A 282 -61.26 -21.04 -55.84
C THR A 282 -60.50 -19.74 -55.54
N ALA A 283 -60.86 -18.63 -56.20
CA ALA A 283 -60.25 -17.32 -55.98
C ALA A 283 -60.45 -16.80 -54.54
N VAL A 284 -61.68 -16.90 -54.01
CA VAL A 284 -61.98 -16.50 -52.62
C VAL A 284 -61.28 -17.43 -51.62
N ARG A 285 -61.21 -18.76 -51.86
CA ARG A 285 -60.48 -19.68 -50.97
C ARG A 285 -58.98 -19.41 -50.94
N ALA A 286 -58.34 -19.09 -52.07
CA ALA A 286 -56.92 -18.77 -52.11
C ALA A 286 -56.59 -17.49 -51.31
N ALA A 287 -57.41 -16.44 -51.45
CA ALA A 287 -57.27 -15.23 -50.66
C ALA A 287 -57.57 -15.47 -49.16
N LEU A 288 -58.53 -16.35 -48.85
CA LEU A 288 -58.88 -16.73 -47.48
C LEU A 288 -57.74 -17.49 -46.79
N THR A 289 -57.18 -18.54 -47.41
CA THR A 289 -56.08 -19.30 -46.81
C THR A 289 -54.83 -18.45 -46.60
N THR A 290 -54.56 -17.51 -47.51
CA THR A 290 -53.47 -16.54 -47.34
C THR A 290 -53.71 -15.63 -46.12
N LEU A 291 -54.94 -15.14 -45.92
CA LEU A 291 -55.26 -14.33 -44.74
C LEU A 291 -55.20 -15.15 -43.44
N GLU A 292 -55.72 -16.38 -43.45
CA GLU A 292 -55.69 -17.27 -42.29
C GLU A 292 -54.24 -17.61 -41.87
N GLN A 293 -53.34 -17.82 -42.83
CA GLN A 293 -51.89 -18.00 -42.57
C GLN A 293 -51.26 -16.75 -41.94
N GLU A 294 -51.43 -15.57 -42.54
CA GLU A 294 -50.82 -14.33 -42.03
C GLU A 294 -51.41 -13.89 -40.66
N VAL A 295 -52.66 -14.27 -40.36
CA VAL A 295 -53.28 -14.08 -39.05
C VAL A 295 -52.76 -15.09 -38.03
N ALA A 296 -52.60 -16.38 -38.40
CA ALA A 296 -52.06 -17.41 -37.53
C ALA A 296 -50.57 -17.20 -37.18
N GLU A 297 -49.78 -16.67 -38.13
CA GLU A 297 -48.38 -16.28 -37.93
C GLU A 297 -48.23 -14.92 -37.22
N GLY A 298 -49.34 -14.18 -37.01
CA GLY A 298 -49.35 -12.90 -36.30
C GLY A 298 -48.74 -11.74 -37.07
N HIS A 299 -48.56 -11.88 -38.39
CA HIS A 299 -47.91 -10.92 -39.27
C HIS A 299 -48.79 -9.69 -39.57
N GLY A 300 -48.95 -8.82 -38.57
CA GLY A 300 -49.87 -7.67 -38.61
C GLY A 300 -49.74 -6.69 -39.79
N LYS A 301 -48.63 -6.71 -40.55
CA LYS A 301 -48.51 -5.95 -41.81
C LYS A 301 -49.02 -6.74 -43.01
N ALA A 302 -48.57 -7.98 -43.18
CA ALA A 302 -48.95 -8.82 -44.30
C ALA A 302 -50.44 -9.20 -44.24
N SER A 303 -50.99 -9.41 -43.05
CA SER A 303 -52.42 -9.64 -42.83
C SER A 303 -53.30 -8.47 -43.30
N THR A 304 -52.85 -7.21 -43.25
CA THR A 304 -53.62 -6.08 -43.84
C THR A 304 -53.65 -6.13 -45.37
N GLY A 305 -52.56 -6.57 -46.01
CA GLY A 305 -52.48 -6.81 -47.45
C GLY A 305 -53.39 -7.97 -47.87
N ALA A 306 -53.30 -9.10 -47.18
CA ALA A 306 -54.15 -10.27 -47.40
C ALA A 306 -55.64 -9.96 -47.14
N ALA A 307 -55.96 -9.16 -46.12
CA ALA A 307 -57.34 -8.74 -45.84
C ALA A 307 -57.90 -7.83 -46.94
N ASN A 308 -57.08 -6.95 -47.52
CA ASN A 308 -57.47 -6.17 -48.69
C ASN A 308 -57.66 -7.04 -49.94
N ALA A 309 -56.81 -8.05 -50.16
CA ALA A 309 -56.97 -9.02 -51.24
C ALA A 309 -58.28 -9.81 -51.09
N LEU A 310 -58.60 -10.29 -49.88
CA LEU A 310 -59.85 -11.00 -49.60
C LEU A 310 -61.08 -10.09 -49.73
N ARG A 311 -61.03 -8.82 -49.28
CA ARG A 311 -62.10 -7.84 -49.52
C ARG A 311 -62.34 -7.60 -51.01
N ASN A 312 -61.28 -7.53 -51.82
CA ASN A 312 -61.40 -7.39 -53.27
C ASN A 312 -62.03 -8.64 -53.91
N ALA A 313 -61.57 -9.84 -53.52
CA ALA A 313 -62.17 -11.09 -53.99
C ALA A 313 -63.65 -11.22 -53.60
N LEU A 314 -64.04 -10.82 -52.39
CA LEU A 314 -65.45 -10.76 -51.97
C LEU A 314 -66.26 -9.71 -52.72
N LYS A 315 -65.67 -8.54 -53.05
CA LYS A 315 -66.33 -7.50 -53.85
C LYS A 315 -66.64 -7.97 -55.27
N GLU A 316 -65.74 -8.77 -55.85
CA GLU A 316 -65.87 -9.30 -57.22
C GLU A 316 -66.75 -10.55 -57.28
N PHE A 317 -66.59 -11.48 -56.34
CA PHE A 317 -67.21 -12.82 -56.39
C PHE A 317 -68.29 -13.10 -55.32
N GLY A 318 -68.50 -12.21 -54.34
CA GLY A 318 -69.39 -12.42 -53.18
C GLY A 318 -70.83 -12.78 -53.54
N LYS A 319 -71.36 -12.25 -54.65
CA LYS A 319 -72.71 -12.58 -55.13
C LYS A 319 -72.87 -14.02 -55.62
N VAL A 320 -71.77 -14.70 -55.96
CA VAL A 320 -71.73 -15.99 -56.66
C VAL A 320 -71.38 -17.16 -55.73
N ILE A 321 -70.54 -16.92 -54.72
CA ILE A 321 -70.08 -17.94 -53.75
C ILE A 321 -71.24 -18.50 -52.89
N ASP A 322 -70.94 -19.55 -52.14
CA ASP A 322 -71.86 -20.13 -51.16
C ASP A 322 -71.73 -19.44 -49.78
N GLY A 323 -72.82 -19.43 -49.02
CA GLY A 323 -72.89 -18.72 -47.74
C GLY A 323 -71.99 -19.28 -46.63
N LYS A 324 -71.44 -20.50 -46.76
CA LYS A 324 -70.45 -21.00 -45.78
C LYS A 324 -69.10 -20.36 -46.04
N LEU A 325 -68.67 -20.30 -47.31
CA LEU A 325 -67.43 -19.64 -47.72
C LEU A 325 -67.49 -18.12 -47.46
N GLU A 326 -68.64 -17.49 -47.69
CA GLU A 326 -68.89 -16.08 -47.38
C GLU A 326 -68.74 -15.81 -45.87
N ASN A 327 -69.38 -16.62 -45.02
CA ASN A 327 -69.26 -16.50 -43.56
C ASN A 327 -67.83 -16.76 -43.05
N GLN A 328 -67.11 -17.73 -43.62
CA GLN A 328 -65.70 -17.99 -43.29
C GLN A 328 -64.81 -16.79 -43.64
N ALA A 329 -65.00 -16.20 -44.82
CA ALA A 329 -64.26 -15.02 -45.23
C ALA A 329 -64.56 -13.79 -44.36
N HIS A 330 -65.81 -13.60 -43.91
CA HIS A 330 -66.15 -12.56 -42.95
C HIS A 330 -65.55 -12.81 -41.56
N ALA A 331 -65.51 -14.06 -41.08
CA ALA A 331 -64.87 -14.41 -39.81
C ALA A 331 -63.34 -14.16 -39.84
N ALA A 332 -62.66 -14.55 -40.93
CA ALA A 332 -61.23 -14.27 -41.11
C ALA A 332 -60.94 -12.77 -41.22
N LEU A 333 -61.79 -11.99 -41.89
CA LEU A 333 -61.68 -10.52 -41.93
C LEU A 333 -61.91 -9.86 -40.55
N ALA A 334 -62.79 -10.43 -39.71
CA ALA A 334 -63.00 -9.96 -38.34
C ALA A 334 -61.75 -10.24 -37.47
N ALA A 335 -61.23 -11.48 -37.49
CA ALA A 335 -60.01 -11.85 -36.77
C ALA A 335 -58.79 -11.02 -37.20
N ALA A 336 -58.64 -10.73 -38.50
CA ALA A 336 -57.61 -9.84 -39.01
C ALA A 336 -57.78 -8.39 -38.51
N GLY A 337 -59.03 -7.89 -38.42
CA GLY A 337 -59.35 -6.57 -37.88
C GLY A 337 -59.08 -6.45 -36.37
N GLU A 338 -59.34 -7.51 -35.61
CA GLU A 338 -59.00 -7.59 -34.18
C GLU A 338 -57.47 -7.58 -33.98
N LEU A 339 -56.72 -8.39 -34.75
CA LEU A 339 -55.26 -8.39 -34.72
C LEU A 339 -54.69 -7.00 -35.05
N GLU A 340 -55.24 -6.32 -36.06
CA GLU A 340 -54.84 -4.97 -36.43
C GLU A 340 -55.17 -3.95 -35.32
N GLY A 341 -56.33 -4.09 -34.66
CA GLY A 341 -56.71 -3.31 -33.49
C GLY A 341 -55.74 -3.47 -32.31
N TRP A 342 -55.37 -4.72 -31.99
CA TRP A 342 -54.38 -5.04 -30.96
C TRP A 342 -52.97 -4.50 -31.29
N GLN A 343 -52.53 -4.58 -32.55
CA GLN A 343 -51.24 -4.03 -32.97
C GLN A 343 -51.22 -2.50 -32.91
N ARG A 344 -52.31 -1.83 -33.32
CA ARG A 344 -52.47 -0.36 -33.17
C ARG A 344 -52.46 0.04 -31.70
N TRP A 345 -53.24 -0.62 -30.86
CA TRP A 345 -53.29 -0.36 -29.41
C TRP A 345 -51.91 -0.57 -28.76
N ARG A 346 -51.20 -1.66 -29.08
CA ARG A 346 -49.84 -1.93 -28.59
C ARG A 346 -48.84 -0.87 -29.07
N ALA A 347 -48.93 -0.42 -30.32
CA ALA A 347 -48.09 0.65 -30.83
C ALA A 347 -48.36 1.99 -30.13
N ASP A 348 -49.63 2.30 -29.85
CA ASP A 348 -50.01 3.50 -29.08
C ASP A 348 -49.58 3.41 -27.62
N GLN A 349 -49.66 2.25 -26.96
CA GLN A 349 -49.07 2.05 -25.63
C GLN A 349 -47.55 2.30 -25.62
N ILE A 350 -46.82 1.82 -26.63
CA ILE A 350 -45.38 2.08 -26.76
C ILE A 350 -45.12 3.58 -27.02
N ARG A 351 -45.94 4.26 -27.84
CA ARG A 351 -45.86 5.71 -28.05
C ARG A 351 -46.15 6.50 -26.77
N GLU A 352 -47.14 6.12 -25.98
CA GLU A 352 -47.45 6.71 -24.67
C GLU A 352 -46.31 6.52 -23.67
N GLU A 353 -45.70 5.32 -23.63
CA GLU A 353 -44.48 5.09 -22.86
C GLU A 353 -43.32 6.00 -23.33
N LEU A 354 -43.12 6.19 -24.63
CA LEU A 354 -42.07 7.04 -25.18
C LEU A 354 -42.30 8.53 -24.88
N VAL A 355 -43.55 9.01 -24.98
CA VAL A 355 -43.96 10.35 -24.50
C VAL A 355 -43.65 10.51 -23.02
N THR A 356 -44.07 9.54 -22.20
CA THR A 356 -43.85 9.57 -20.74
C THR A 356 -42.36 9.57 -20.39
N LYS A 357 -41.54 8.78 -21.11
CA LYS A 357 -40.08 8.76 -20.96
C LYS A 357 -39.45 10.09 -21.37
N ALA A 358 -39.90 10.72 -22.46
CA ALA A 358 -39.42 12.02 -22.92
C ALA A 358 -39.79 13.16 -21.96
N GLU A 359 -41.05 13.28 -21.55
CA GLU A 359 -41.50 14.25 -20.53
C GLU A 359 -40.77 14.04 -19.19
N GLY A 360 -40.49 12.79 -18.83
CA GLY A 360 -39.74 12.39 -17.63
C GLY A 360 -38.25 12.76 -17.64
N LEU A 361 -37.68 13.16 -18.78
CA LEU A 361 -36.29 13.65 -18.84
C LEU A 361 -36.13 15.00 -18.12
N LEU A 362 -37.14 15.86 -18.18
CA LEU A 362 -37.14 17.19 -17.57
C LEU A 362 -37.72 17.17 -16.14
N LYS A 363 -38.75 16.35 -15.89
CA LYS A 363 -39.48 16.28 -14.61
C LYS A 363 -38.76 15.48 -13.51
N ARG A 364 -37.42 15.36 -13.56
CA ARG A 364 -36.64 14.45 -12.71
C ARG A 364 -36.15 15.16 -11.43
N PRO A 365 -36.28 14.57 -10.22
CA PRO A 365 -35.93 15.24 -8.97
C PRO A 365 -34.44 15.61 -8.90
N GLU A 366 -34.17 16.72 -8.20
CA GLU A 366 -32.81 17.23 -7.98
C GLU A 366 -31.89 16.16 -7.37
N GLY A 367 -30.65 16.09 -7.85
CA GLY A 367 -29.71 15.01 -7.54
C GLY A 367 -29.83 13.75 -8.40
N GLN A 368 -30.89 13.61 -9.22
CA GLN A 368 -30.95 12.57 -10.28
C GLN A 368 -30.86 13.14 -11.71
N ALA A 369 -30.44 14.40 -11.87
CA ALA A 369 -30.28 15.03 -13.18
C ALA A 369 -29.35 14.22 -14.09
N ILE A 370 -29.77 14.03 -15.34
CA ILE A 370 -28.99 13.30 -16.35
C ILE A 370 -27.97 14.29 -16.96
N GLY A 371 -26.67 13.97 -16.87
CA GLY A 371 -25.62 14.80 -17.49
C GLY A 371 -25.78 14.92 -19.01
N GLY A 372 -25.46 16.08 -19.58
CA GLY A 372 -25.87 16.46 -20.94
C GLY A 372 -25.50 15.47 -22.05
N ARG A 373 -24.33 14.81 -21.97
CA ARG A 373 -23.98 13.71 -22.89
C ARG A 373 -24.98 12.55 -22.85
N LYS A 374 -25.32 12.09 -21.64
CA LYS A 374 -26.26 10.99 -21.45
C LYS A 374 -27.67 11.42 -21.87
N MET A 375 -28.02 12.70 -21.66
CA MET A 375 -29.28 13.29 -22.15
C MET A 375 -29.35 13.24 -23.69
N GLN A 376 -28.29 13.66 -24.39
CA GLN A 376 -28.16 13.57 -25.85
C GLN A 376 -28.30 12.14 -26.37
N GLU A 377 -27.62 11.18 -25.73
CA GLU A 377 -27.70 9.75 -26.08
C GLU A 377 -29.10 9.18 -25.84
N THR A 378 -29.79 9.57 -24.75
CA THR A 378 -31.19 9.17 -24.50
C THR A 378 -32.17 9.77 -25.50
N LEU A 379 -32.01 11.05 -25.90
CA LEU A 379 -32.86 11.69 -26.90
C LEU A 379 -32.71 11.02 -28.28
N ARG A 380 -31.49 10.66 -28.67
CA ARG A 380 -31.26 9.87 -29.90
C ARG A 380 -31.99 8.53 -29.82
N THR A 381 -31.80 7.80 -28.72
CA THR A 381 -32.42 6.49 -28.51
C THR A 381 -33.95 6.54 -28.52
N LEU A 382 -34.56 7.55 -27.88
CA LEU A 382 -36.01 7.75 -27.90
C LEU A 382 -36.53 8.05 -29.31
N ARG A 383 -35.81 8.87 -30.09
CA ARG A 383 -36.20 9.21 -31.47
C ARG A 383 -36.05 8.01 -32.43
N ASP A 384 -35.02 7.19 -32.22
CA ASP A 384 -34.84 5.92 -32.94
C ASP A 384 -35.93 4.90 -32.58
N GLN A 385 -36.28 4.78 -31.29
CA GLN A 385 -37.38 3.93 -30.82
C GLN A 385 -38.73 4.38 -31.39
N TRP A 386 -39.03 5.68 -31.36
CA TRP A 386 -40.23 6.23 -32.01
C TRP A 386 -40.28 5.84 -33.49
N LYS A 387 -39.18 6.03 -34.22
CA LYS A 387 -39.07 5.66 -35.64
C LYS A 387 -39.23 4.16 -35.89
N GLN A 388 -38.89 3.30 -34.94
CA GLN A 388 -39.15 1.85 -35.04
C GLN A 388 -40.63 1.53 -34.81
N THR A 389 -41.26 2.13 -33.80
CA THR A 389 -42.69 1.96 -33.52
C THR A 389 -43.58 2.52 -34.64
N ASP A 390 -43.15 3.60 -35.30
CA ASP A 390 -43.90 4.25 -36.38
C ASP A 390 -43.68 3.62 -37.77
N GLN A 391 -42.77 2.64 -37.90
CA GLN A 391 -42.60 1.87 -39.13
C GLN A 391 -43.77 0.90 -39.36
N GLY A 392 -44.89 1.43 -39.86
CA GLY A 392 -46.03 0.66 -40.39
C GLY A 392 -47.23 0.52 -39.46
N GLY A 393 -47.42 1.44 -38.52
CA GLY A 393 -48.71 1.67 -37.86
C GLY A 393 -49.37 2.95 -38.38
N VAL A 394 -50.68 3.13 -38.14
CA VAL A 394 -51.34 4.42 -38.41
C VAL A 394 -50.71 5.50 -37.50
N PRO A 395 -50.32 6.69 -38.02
CA PRO A 395 -49.67 7.72 -37.22
C PRO A 395 -50.61 8.35 -36.18
N ASN A 396 -50.19 8.35 -34.91
CA ASN A 396 -50.89 9.09 -33.86
C ASN A 396 -50.27 10.49 -33.71
N HIS A 397 -50.77 11.45 -34.48
CA HIS A 397 -50.22 12.81 -34.54
C HIS A 397 -50.29 13.57 -33.20
N ALA A 398 -51.24 13.23 -32.31
CA ALA A 398 -51.35 13.88 -31.00
C ALA A 398 -50.20 13.44 -30.06
N LEU A 399 -49.93 12.14 -29.99
CA LEU A 399 -48.78 11.61 -29.23
C LEU A 399 -47.46 12.08 -29.84
N TRP A 400 -47.35 12.13 -31.18
CA TRP A 400 -46.14 12.62 -31.85
C TRP A 400 -45.82 14.08 -31.51
N LYS A 401 -46.82 14.98 -31.51
CA LYS A 401 -46.60 16.39 -31.13
C LYS A 401 -46.08 16.52 -29.70
N ARG A 402 -46.68 15.81 -28.73
CA ARG A 402 -46.23 15.81 -27.33
C ARG A 402 -44.81 15.25 -27.20
N PHE A 403 -44.49 14.19 -27.94
CA PHE A 403 -43.15 13.59 -27.95
C PHE A 403 -42.09 14.55 -28.52
N ASP A 404 -42.38 15.18 -29.67
CA ASP A 404 -41.43 16.11 -30.32
C ASP A 404 -41.25 17.38 -29.49
N GLU A 405 -42.31 17.93 -28.91
CA GLU A 405 -42.25 19.07 -27.97
C GLU A 405 -41.37 18.75 -26.75
N ALA A 406 -41.63 17.64 -26.05
CA ALA A 406 -40.81 17.20 -24.92
C ALA A 406 -39.34 16.93 -25.30
N CYS A 407 -39.08 16.35 -26.48
CA CYS A 407 -37.73 16.14 -26.99
C CYS A 407 -37.02 17.45 -27.34
N ASN A 408 -37.72 18.43 -27.92
CA ASN A 408 -37.18 19.74 -28.26
C ASN A 408 -36.88 20.56 -27.00
N GLU A 409 -37.72 20.50 -25.97
CA GLU A 409 -37.42 21.12 -24.67
C GLU A 409 -36.21 20.48 -23.98
N ALA A 410 -36.14 19.14 -23.95
CA ALA A 410 -34.99 18.43 -23.41
C ALA A 410 -33.69 18.68 -24.21
N TYR A 411 -33.79 18.94 -25.51
CA TYR A 411 -32.64 19.28 -26.35
C TYR A 411 -32.03 20.64 -25.98
N LYS A 412 -32.82 21.64 -25.55
CA LYS A 412 -32.28 22.95 -25.07
C LYS A 412 -31.32 22.78 -23.88
N VAL A 413 -31.55 21.77 -23.03
CA VAL A 413 -30.64 21.43 -21.91
C VAL A 413 -29.32 20.84 -22.43
N VAL A 414 -29.39 20.04 -23.51
CA VAL A 414 -28.20 19.50 -24.20
C VAL A 414 -27.42 20.61 -24.91
N GLU A 415 -28.11 21.53 -25.58
CA GLU A 415 -27.53 22.69 -26.25
C GLU A 415 -26.74 23.56 -25.26
N GLY A 416 -27.36 23.99 -24.15
CA GLY A 416 -26.68 24.75 -23.11
C GLY A 416 -25.55 23.97 -22.39
N TRP A 417 -25.54 22.63 -22.44
CA TRP A 417 -24.41 21.83 -21.99
C TRP A 417 -23.29 21.77 -23.05
N LEU A 418 -23.61 21.65 -24.34
CA LEU A 418 -22.63 21.68 -25.42
C LEU A 418 -21.93 23.04 -25.50
N GLU A 419 -22.65 24.14 -25.28
CA GLU A 419 -22.07 25.49 -25.17
C GLU A 419 -21.10 25.59 -24.00
N LYS A 420 -21.45 25.07 -22.83
CA LYS A 420 -20.55 25.02 -21.66
C LYS A 420 -19.29 24.20 -21.92
N VAL A 421 -19.42 22.98 -22.46
CA VAL A 421 -18.26 22.14 -22.81
C VAL A 421 -17.37 22.81 -23.88
N LYS A 422 -17.97 23.55 -24.81
CA LYS A 422 -17.23 24.33 -25.81
C LYS A 422 -16.50 25.52 -25.17
N ALA A 423 -17.12 26.21 -24.21
CA ALA A 423 -16.51 27.28 -23.44
C ALA A 423 -15.36 26.77 -22.56
N GLU A 424 -15.59 25.72 -21.76
CA GLU A 424 -14.57 25.05 -20.92
C GLU A 424 -13.37 24.59 -21.77
N SER A 425 -13.60 23.96 -22.93
CA SER A 425 -12.56 23.56 -23.88
C SER A 425 -11.77 24.76 -24.43
N ALA A 426 -12.44 25.88 -24.70
CA ALA A 426 -11.79 27.12 -25.14
C ALA A 426 -10.98 27.79 -24.01
N GLU A 427 -11.50 27.80 -22.78
CA GLU A 427 -10.78 28.28 -21.58
C GLU A 427 -9.56 27.42 -21.30
N HIS A 428 -9.66 26.10 -21.35
CA HIS A 428 -8.52 25.20 -21.16
C HIS A 428 -7.49 25.32 -22.30
N LYS A 429 -7.93 25.56 -23.55
CA LYS A 429 -7.02 25.92 -24.66
C LYS A 429 -6.28 27.23 -24.34
N ALA A 430 -6.98 28.25 -23.88
CA ALA A 430 -6.39 29.55 -23.53
C ALA A 430 -5.43 29.46 -22.34
N GLN A 431 -5.80 28.74 -21.28
CA GLN A 431 -4.95 28.46 -20.11
C GLN A 431 -3.66 27.75 -20.50
N ARG A 432 -3.73 26.75 -21.39
CA ARG A 432 -2.55 26.04 -21.91
C ARG A 432 -1.65 26.91 -22.77
N LEU A 433 -2.21 27.78 -23.61
CA LEU A 433 -1.45 28.77 -24.39
C LEU A 433 -0.80 29.83 -23.50
N ALA A 434 -1.51 30.33 -22.49
CA ALA A 434 -0.97 31.25 -21.50
C ALA A 434 0.18 30.62 -20.70
N LEU A 435 0.05 29.34 -20.32
CA LEU A 435 1.12 28.60 -19.64
C LEU A 435 2.36 28.40 -20.52
N ILE A 436 2.19 28.17 -21.83
CA ILE A 436 3.31 28.13 -22.78
C ILE A 436 4.03 29.49 -22.83
N ALA A 437 3.27 30.58 -22.99
CA ALA A 437 3.83 31.94 -23.02
C ALA A 437 4.49 32.34 -21.69
N GLU A 438 3.96 31.88 -20.55
CA GLU A 438 4.56 32.06 -19.22
C GLU A 438 5.90 31.33 -19.11
N VAL A 439 5.99 30.09 -19.61
CA VAL A 439 7.24 29.31 -19.65
C VAL A 439 8.28 29.97 -20.56
N ASP A 440 7.89 30.43 -21.76
CA ASP A 440 8.82 31.13 -22.66
C ASP A 440 9.31 32.47 -22.07
N ALA A 441 8.42 33.25 -21.46
CA ALA A 441 8.80 34.50 -20.78
C ALA A 441 9.72 34.22 -19.57
N TRP A 442 9.43 33.17 -18.79
CA TRP A 442 10.26 32.74 -17.68
C TRP A 442 11.64 32.26 -18.15
N ALA A 443 11.71 31.49 -19.24
CA ALA A 443 12.97 31.02 -19.84
C ALA A 443 13.85 32.18 -20.33
N LEU A 444 13.25 33.21 -20.92
CA LEU A 444 13.98 34.42 -21.35
C LEU A 444 14.53 35.22 -20.16
N ALA A 445 13.78 35.32 -19.06
CA ALA A 445 14.19 36.04 -17.86
C ALA A 445 15.20 35.26 -16.99
N ASN A 446 15.13 33.92 -16.97
CA ASN A 446 15.88 33.05 -16.08
C ASN A 446 16.87 32.16 -16.85
N ARG A 447 17.82 32.76 -17.56
CA ARG A 447 18.91 32.02 -18.23
C ARG A 447 19.98 31.47 -17.27
N THR A 448 19.99 31.97 -16.04
CA THR A 448 20.85 31.51 -14.93
C THR A 448 19.98 31.35 -13.69
N ALA A 449 20.28 30.39 -12.83
CA ALA A 449 19.57 30.26 -11.56
C ALA A 449 19.81 31.49 -10.67
N LEU A 450 18.73 31.97 -10.03
CA LEU A 450 18.84 33.00 -8.99
C LEU A 450 19.62 32.42 -7.80
N ASP A 451 20.59 33.18 -7.29
CA ASP A 451 21.48 32.78 -6.18
C ASP A 451 22.18 31.41 -6.37
N ASP A 452 22.37 30.97 -7.63
CA ASP A 452 22.86 29.65 -8.02
C ASP A 452 22.01 28.45 -7.51
N ASP A 453 20.74 28.66 -7.11
CA ASP A 453 19.84 27.56 -6.71
C ASP A 453 19.26 26.78 -7.91
N TRP A 454 20.11 25.96 -8.52
CA TRP A 454 19.73 25.03 -9.58
C TRP A 454 18.71 23.96 -9.13
N LYS A 455 18.53 23.72 -7.82
CA LYS A 455 17.49 22.81 -7.30
C LYS A 455 16.13 23.49 -7.27
N GLY A 456 16.08 24.76 -6.89
CA GLY A 456 14.93 25.64 -7.02
C GLY A 456 14.51 25.80 -8.48
N PHE A 457 15.48 26.06 -9.37
CA PHE A 457 15.26 26.13 -10.82
C PHE A 457 14.56 24.87 -11.37
N ASN A 458 15.10 23.68 -11.07
CA ASN A 458 14.48 22.42 -11.50
C ASN A 458 13.09 22.17 -10.87
N ARG A 459 12.86 22.62 -9.63
CA ARG A 459 11.53 22.55 -8.99
C ARG A 459 10.49 23.37 -9.74
N ILE A 460 10.86 24.56 -10.24
CA ILE A 460 9.96 25.43 -11.02
C ILE A 460 9.62 24.77 -12.37
N LEU A 461 10.61 24.19 -13.07
CA LEU A 461 10.36 23.40 -14.28
C LEU A 461 9.37 22.24 -14.05
N HIS A 462 9.52 21.52 -12.94
CA HIS A 462 8.56 20.47 -12.57
C HIS A 462 7.16 21.01 -12.27
N GLN A 463 7.04 22.15 -11.56
CA GLN A 463 5.75 22.81 -11.28
C GLN A 463 5.03 23.26 -12.56
N PHE A 464 5.76 23.77 -13.56
CA PHE A 464 5.20 24.02 -14.89
C PHE A 464 4.68 22.72 -15.54
N GLY A 465 5.44 21.63 -15.41
CA GLY A 465 5.03 20.28 -15.82
C GLY A 465 3.77 19.75 -15.11
N ASP A 466 3.61 20.01 -13.82
CA ASP A 466 2.41 19.68 -13.04
C ASP A 466 1.22 20.51 -13.51
N ARG A 467 1.36 21.85 -13.60
CA ARG A 467 0.31 22.75 -14.12
C ARG A 467 -0.15 22.38 -15.54
N TRP A 468 0.75 21.89 -16.39
CA TRP A 468 0.38 21.38 -17.72
C TRP A 468 -0.44 20.08 -17.68
N ARG A 469 -0.18 19.19 -16.71
CA ARG A 469 -0.96 17.97 -16.47
C ARG A 469 -2.32 18.26 -15.84
N GLU A 470 -2.35 19.20 -14.88
CA GLU A 470 -3.55 19.64 -14.15
C GLU A 470 -4.46 20.56 -14.97
N GLY A 471 -3.94 21.17 -16.03
CA GLY A 471 -4.75 21.90 -17.01
C GLY A 471 -5.90 21.02 -17.54
N GLY A 472 -7.08 21.60 -17.69
CA GLY A 472 -8.28 20.85 -18.04
C GLY A 472 -8.26 20.17 -19.41
N HIS A 473 -9.32 19.41 -19.69
CA HIS A 473 -9.43 18.62 -20.91
C HIS A 473 -9.64 19.52 -22.14
N VAL A 474 -8.94 19.18 -23.22
CA VAL A 474 -9.09 19.83 -24.53
C VAL A 474 -9.17 18.73 -25.58
N GLY A 475 -9.97 18.95 -26.63
CA GLY A 475 -10.15 17.97 -27.71
C GLY A 475 -8.83 17.53 -28.35
N GLU A 476 -8.72 16.26 -28.69
CA GLU A 476 -7.48 15.58 -29.12
C GLU A 476 -6.68 16.35 -30.19
N LYS A 477 -7.35 16.88 -31.23
CA LYS A 477 -6.73 17.68 -32.28
C LYS A 477 -6.00 18.92 -31.73
N VAL A 478 -6.65 19.66 -30.84
CA VAL A 478 -6.08 20.86 -30.22
C VAL A 478 -4.96 20.48 -29.25
N PHE A 479 -5.10 19.37 -28.51
CA PHE A 479 -4.01 18.88 -27.67
C PHE A 479 -2.78 18.49 -28.51
N ALA A 480 -2.97 17.85 -29.66
CA ALA A 480 -1.90 17.50 -30.59
C ALA A 480 -1.21 18.74 -31.21
N GLU A 481 -1.94 19.84 -31.44
CA GLU A 481 -1.37 21.14 -31.85
C GLU A 481 -0.55 21.79 -30.72
N LEU A 482 -1.04 21.75 -29.47
CA LEU A 482 -0.38 22.43 -28.34
C LEU A 482 0.79 21.63 -27.75
N GLN A 483 0.76 20.29 -27.81
CA GLN A 483 1.80 19.43 -27.25
C GLN A 483 3.23 19.68 -27.80
N PRO A 484 3.48 19.88 -29.11
CA PRO A 484 4.81 20.22 -29.61
C PRO A 484 5.26 21.61 -29.16
N LEU A 485 4.36 22.60 -29.11
CA LEU A 485 4.66 23.96 -28.62
C LEU A 485 5.09 23.91 -27.14
N TRP A 486 4.34 23.18 -26.31
CA TRP A 486 4.69 22.93 -24.92
C TRP A 486 6.07 22.27 -24.75
N LYS A 487 6.37 21.24 -25.55
CA LYS A 487 7.67 20.56 -25.52
C LYS A 487 8.81 21.52 -25.90
N ALA A 488 8.61 22.37 -26.90
CA ALA A 488 9.60 23.36 -27.32
C ALA A 488 9.88 24.39 -26.21
N ALA A 489 8.82 24.96 -25.62
CA ALA A 489 8.94 25.95 -24.54
C ALA A 489 9.64 25.37 -23.30
N ILE A 490 9.26 24.17 -22.85
CA ILE A 490 9.92 23.52 -21.70
C ILE A 490 11.36 23.11 -22.00
N ALA A 491 11.67 22.62 -23.22
CA ALA A 491 13.06 22.31 -23.59
C ALA A 491 13.93 23.58 -23.60
N ASN A 492 13.41 24.69 -24.13
CA ASN A 492 14.06 25.99 -24.09
C ASN A 492 14.29 26.49 -22.64
N ALA A 493 13.30 26.32 -21.77
CA ALA A 493 13.40 26.64 -20.33
C ALA A 493 14.40 25.74 -19.57
N ALA A 494 14.53 24.47 -19.95
CA ALA A 494 15.44 23.51 -19.34
C ALA A 494 16.90 23.62 -19.84
N ALA A 495 17.12 24.14 -21.05
CA ALA A 495 18.42 24.15 -21.72
C ALA A 495 19.60 24.67 -20.88
N PRO A 496 19.49 25.73 -20.04
CA PRO A 496 20.60 26.16 -19.18
C PRO A 496 20.99 25.12 -18.11
N LEU A 497 19.99 24.47 -17.50
CA LEU A 497 20.19 23.41 -16.52
C LEU A 497 20.78 22.16 -17.19
N GLU A 498 20.29 21.78 -18.37
CA GLU A 498 20.81 20.63 -19.12
C GLU A 498 22.27 20.84 -19.56
N ALA A 499 22.63 22.06 -19.99
CA ALA A 499 24.01 22.42 -20.31
C ALA A 499 24.93 22.31 -19.09
N LEU A 500 24.48 22.80 -17.92
CA LEU A 500 25.23 22.67 -16.66
C LEU A 500 25.35 21.20 -16.21
N GLN A 501 24.30 20.41 -16.36
CA GLN A 501 24.31 18.97 -16.10
C GLN A 501 25.32 18.26 -17.00
N ALA A 502 25.36 18.56 -18.30
CA ALA A 502 26.33 17.99 -19.24
C ALA A 502 27.78 18.31 -18.84
N GLN A 503 28.07 19.56 -18.46
CA GLN A 503 29.39 19.97 -17.95
C GLN A 503 29.75 19.24 -16.64
N SER A 504 28.81 19.13 -15.71
CA SER A 504 29.00 18.41 -14.44
C SER A 504 29.22 16.91 -14.63
N LEU A 505 28.52 16.30 -15.60
CA LEU A 505 28.76 14.92 -15.99
C LEU A 505 30.17 14.75 -16.55
N ALA A 506 30.63 15.62 -17.45
CA ALA A 506 32.00 15.57 -17.98
C ALA A 506 33.05 15.69 -16.85
N ALA A 507 32.86 16.64 -15.92
CA ALA A 507 33.73 16.80 -14.76
C ALA A 507 33.76 15.56 -13.84
N ARG A 508 32.60 14.94 -13.58
CA ARG A 508 32.53 13.68 -12.78
C ARG A 508 33.22 12.51 -13.51
N HIS A 509 33.11 12.39 -14.83
CA HIS A 509 33.85 11.37 -15.58
C HIS A 509 35.37 11.61 -15.52
N ALA A 510 35.84 12.85 -15.64
CA ALA A 510 37.26 13.18 -15.45
C ALA A 510 37.77 12.80 -14.05
N MET A 511 36.99 13.06 -13.00
CA MET A 511 37.31 12.62 -11.63
C MET A 511 37.33 11.09 -11.46
N ILE A 512 36.55 10.33 -12.24
CA ILE A 512 36.60 8.86 -12.25
C ILE A 512 37.91 8.38 -12.90
N GLU A 513 38.37 9.00 -13.98
CA GLU A 513 39.68 8.68 -14.56
C GLU A 513 40.84 9.05 -13.61
N GLU A 514 40.78 10.21 -12.95
CA GLU A 514 41.74 10.55 -11.87
C GLU A 514 41.71 9.51 -10.73
N ALA A 515 40.53 9.03 -10.34
CA ALA A 515 40.38 8.00 -9.31
C ALA A 515 41.00 6.66 -9.73
N LYS A 516 40.88 6.26 -11.01
CA LYS A 516 41.56 5.07 -11.56
C LYS A 516 43.08 5.21 -11.50
N VAL A 517 43.62 6.37 -11.92
CA VAL A 517 45.07 6.63 -11.88
C VAL A 517 45.59 6.58 -10.44
N LEU A 518 44.90 7.22 -9.49
CA LEU A 518 45.27 7.17 -8.06
C LEU A 518 45.12 5.77 -7.45
N GLY A 519 44.11 5.00 -7.87
CA GLY A 519 43.87 3.62 -7.43
C GLY A 519 44.82 2.59 -8.03
N ALA A 520 45.43 2.88 -9.17
CA ALA A 520 46.46 2.06 -9.81
C ALA A 520 47.88 2.35 -9.28
N ALA A 521 48.09 3.47 -8.60
CA ALA A 521 49.40 3.84 -8.06
C ALA A 521 49.90 2.84 -7.00
N PRO A 522 51.20 2.48 -6.98
CA PRO A 522 51.75 1.51 -6.03
C PRO A 522 51.77 2.03 -4.59
N VAL A 523 51.78 3.35 -4.39
CA VAL A 523 51.70 3.97 -3.06
C VAL A 523 50.43 4.83 -2.98
N LEU A 524 49.50 4.42 -2.12
CA LEU A 524 48.21 5.09 -1.95
C LEU A 524 48.36 6.43 -1.20
N ARG A 525 48.29 7.54 -1.94
CA ARG A 525 48.32 8.92 -1.43
C ARG A 525 46.96 9.33 -0.85
N ILE A 526 46.80 9.16 0.46
CA ILE A 526 45.55 9.40 1.21
C ILE A 526 45.10 10.87 1.13
N ASP A 527 46.05 11.79 1.12
CA ASP A 527 45.90 13.23 0.89
C ASP A 527 45.31 13.53 -0.50
N ALA A 528 45.85 12.93 -1.57
CA ALA A 528 45.33 13.08 -2.93
C ALA A 528 43.90 12.51 -3.06
N VAL A 529 43.63 11.34 -2.45
CA VAL A 529 42.30 10.74 -2.39
C VAL A 529 41.30 11.64 -1.65
N LYS A 530 41.68 12.23 -0.52
CA LYS A 530 40.85 13.20 0.21
C LYS A 530 40.54 14.44 -0.63
N ALA A 531 41.54 15.01 -1.30
CA ALA A 531 41.35 16.17 -2.18
C ALA A 531 40.41 15.87 -3.36
N LEU A 532 40.51 14.68 -3.96
CA LEU A 532 39.62 14.22 -5.01
C LEU A 532 38.18 13.98 -4.48
N GLN A 533 38.01 13.38 -3.30
CA GLN A 533 36.70 13.22 -2.65
C GLN A 533 36.03 14.57 -2.31
N GLN A 534 36.79 15.57 -1.87
CA GLN A 534 36.26 16.92 -1.64
C GLN A 534 35.80 17.59 -2.94
N ARG A 535 36.59 17.51 -4.02
CA ARG A 535 36.18 17.99 -5.36
C ARG A 535 34.89 17.30 -5.83
N TRP A 536 34.78 15.98 -5.63
CA TRP A 536 33.55 15.24 -5.94
C TRP A 536 32.35 15.74 -5.14
N GLN A 537 32.49 15.96 -3.83
CA GLN A 537 31.39 16.46 -2.98
C GLN A 537 30.89 17.84 -3.40
N VAL A 538 31.79 18.76 -3.74
CA VAL A 538 31.41 20.10 -4.26
C VAL A 538 30.64 19.96 -5.58
N GLN A 539 31.16 19.16 -6.53
CA GLN A 539 30.51 18.91 -7.83
C GLN A 539 29.18 18.14 -7.70
N ALA A 540 29.04 17.30 -6.67
CA ALA A 540 27.82 16.59 -6.32
C ALA A 540 26.73 17.53 -5.78
N HIS A 541 27.10 18.47 -4.91
CA HIS A 541 26.14 19.37 -4.27
C HIS A 541 25.66 20.52 -5.18
N ALA A 542 26.52 21.03 -6.06
CA ALA A 542 26.24 22.18 -6.92
C ALA A 542 25.18 21.88 -8.00
N VAL A 543 25.31 20.75 -8.71
CA VAL A 543 24.48 20.47 -9.90
C VAL A 543 23.51 19.31 -9.62
N PRO A 544 22.18 19.51 -9.66
CA PRO A 544 21.20 18.45 -9.51
C PRO A 544 21.26 17.49 -10.70
N ILE A 545 21.41 16.19 -10.43
CA ILE A 545 21.43 15.11 -11.42
C ILE A 545 20.48 13.99 -10.94
N ASP A 546 19.99 13.15 -11.84
CA ASP A 546 19.19 11.98 -11.47
C ASP A 546 19.93 11.06 -10.48
N ARG A 547 19.23 10.65 -9.41
CA ARG A 547 19.80 9.86 -8.31
C ARG A 547 20.42 8.53 -8.78
N ARG A 548 19.85 7.87 -9.79
CA ARG A 548 20.35 6.59 -10.31
C ARG A 548 21.60 6.80 -11.16
N GLN A 549 21.66 7.89 -11.93
CA GLN A 549 22.87 8.27 -12.66
C GLN A 549 23.99 8.68 -11.70
N GLU A 550 23.69 9.48 -10.68
CA GLU A 550 24.63 9.85 -9.62
C GLU A 550 25.18 8.64 -8.88
N GLN A 551 24.32 7.68 -8.50
CA GLN A 551 24.77 6.45 -7.83
C GLN A 551 25.74 5.64 -8.70
N LYS A 552 25.43 5.44 -9.99
CA LYS A 552 26.35 4.75 -10.92
C LYS A 552 27.71 5.44 -11.03
N LEU A 553 27.71 6.78 -11.10
CA LEU A 553 28.93 7.58 -11.18
C LEU A 553 29.73 7.50 -9.87
N TRP A 554 29.05 7.50 -8.72
CA TRP A 554 29.68 7.34 -7.41
C TRP A 554 30.29 5.96 -7.21
N ASP A 555 29.58 4.89 -7.59
CA ASP A 555 30.10 3.52 -7.52
C ASP A 555 31.33 3.35 -8.44
N ALA A 556 31.29 3.93 -9.65
CA ALA A 556 32.42 3.94 -10.58
C ALA A 556 33.62 4.76 -10.07
N PHE A 557 33.37 5.86 -9.34
CA PHE A 557 34.40 6.69 -8.72
C PHE A 557 35.04 6.00 -7.50
N ARG A 558 34.23 5.36 -6.65
CA ARG A 558 34.70 4.69 -5.44
C ARG A 558 35.49 3.43 -5.72
N LYS A 559 35.01 2.58 -6.63
CA LYS A 559 35.59 1.26 -6.92
C LYS A 559 37.13 1.26 -7.01
N PRO A 560 37.80 2.08 -7.84
CA PRO A 560 39.27 2.03 -7.94
C PRO A 560 40.00 2.44 -6.65
N ILE A 561 39.38 3.29 -5.82
CA ILE A 561 39.92 3.72 -4.52
C ILE A 561 39.72 2.61 -3.48
N ASP A 562 38.52 2.03 -3.41
CA ASP A 562 38.21 0.93 -2.50
C ASP A 562 39.05 -0.33 -2.83
N ASP A 563 39.22 -0.65 -4.11
CA ASP A 563 40.11 -1.73 -4.60
C ASP A 563 41.58 -1.50 -4.18
N ALA A 564 42.03 -0.24 -4.09
CA ALA A 564 43.39 0.10 -3.64
C ALA A 564 43.55 0.01 -2.11
N PHE A 565 42.54 0.43 -1.33
CA PHE A 565 42.52 0.20 0.11
C PHE A 565 42.44 -1.31 0.43
N ASN A 566 41.66 -2.09 -0.32
CA ASN A 566 41.57 -3.54 -0.15
C ASN A 566 42.91 -4.22 -0.43
N ARG A 567 43.63 -3.85 -1.49
CA ARG A 567 45.00 -4.33 -1.75
C ARG A 567 45.93 -4.07 -0.55
N LYS A 568 45.95 -2.85 -0.03
CA LYS A 568 46.75 -2.48 1.15
C LYS A 568 46.34 -3.24 2.43
N THR A 569 45.06 -3.53 2.62
CA THR A 569 44.58 -4.34 3.75
C THR A 569 45.03 -5.79 3.61
N VAL A 570 44.90 -6.39 2.42
CA VAL A 570 45.37 -7.76 2.14
C VAL A 570 46.89 -7.88 2.27
N GLU A 571 47.66 -6.88 1.86
CA GLU A 571 49.11 -6.82 2.10
C GLU A 571 49.44 -6.77 3.60
N ARG A 572 48.69 -5.99 4.37
CA ARG A 572 48.83 -5.93 5.83
C ARG A 572 48.44 -7.25 6.50
N GLU A 573 47.35 -7.90 6.09
CA GLU A 573 46.93 -9.21 6.61
C GLU A 573 47.96 -10.31 6.28
N LYS A 574 48.57 -10.27 5.09
CA LYS A 574 49.71 -11.14 4.73
C LYS A 574 50.92 -10.89 5.65
N ALA A 575 51.23 -9.63 5.97
CA ALA A 575 52.31 -9.30 6.92
C ALA A 575 51.98 -9.76 8.36
N GLU A 576 50.74 -9.58 8.82
CA GLU A 576 50.29 -9.97 10.17
C GLU A 576 50.21 -11.51 10.32
N THR A 577 49.75 -12.23 9.30
CA THR A 577 49.76 -13.71 9.30
C THR A 577 51.18 -14.28 9.26
N ALA A 578 52.09 -13.66 8.51
CA ALA A 578 53.52 -14.01 8.53
C ALA A 578 54.18 -13.75 9.91
N LEU A 579 53.72 -12.75 10.66
CA LEU A 579 54.14 -12.52 12.05
C LEU A 579 53.54 -13.57 13.01
N GLY A 580 52.24 -13.87 12.92
CA GLY A 580 51.58 -14.86 13.78
C GLY A 580 52.10 -16.29 13.60
N ALA A 581 52.67 -16.63 12.43
CA ALA A 581 53.37 -17.90 12.23
C ALA A 581 54.69 -17.97 13.04
N ARG A 582 55.43 -16.86 13.17
CA ARG A 582 56.68 -16.78 13.95
C ARG A 582 56.42 -16.98 15.45
N ASP A 583 55.38 -16.33 15.97
CA ASP A 583 54.98 -16.43 17.38
C ASP A 583 54.63 -17.87 17.79
N ARG A 584 53.99 -18.65 16.91
CA ARG A 584 53.65 -20.06 17.19
C ARG A 584 54.90 -20.92 17.40
N VAL A 585 55.91 -20.77 16.56
CA VAL A 585 57.16 -21.56 16.67
C VAL A 585 57.87 -21.31 18.01
N VAL A 586 57.90 -20.04 18.48
CA VAL A 586 58.47 -19.73 19.82
C VAL A 586 57.57 -20.25 20.95
N LEU A 587 56.25 -20.12 20.84
CA LEU A 587 55.31 -20.65 21.85
C LEU A 587 55.44 -22.16 22.03
N ASP A 588 55.59 -22.91 20.94
CA ASP A 588 55.70 -24.38 21.02
C ASP A 588 57.09 -24.82 21.54
N ALA A 589 58.16 -24.10 21.20
CA ALA A 589 59.49 -24.30 21.80
C ALA A 589 59.52 -23.93 23.30
N ALA A 590 58.81 -22.88 23.72
CA ALA A 590 58.71 -22.49 25.13
C ALA A 590 57.95 -23.55 25.96
N LYS A 591 56.84 -24.10 25.45
CA LYS A 591 56.12 -25.22 26.09
C LYS A 591 57.00 -26.47 26.22
N ALA A 592 57.82 -26.78 25.22
CA ALA A 592 58.76 -27.90 25.28
C ALA A 592 59.80 -27.70 26.40
N LEU A 593 60.24 -26.47 26.64
CA LEU A 593 61.11 -26.12 27.77
C LEU A 593 60.38 -26.24 29.13
N GLU A 594 59.12 -25.83 29.23
CA GLU A 594 58.33 -26.04 30.46
C GLU A 594 58.10 -27.53 30.75
N ALA A 595 57.85 -28.35 29.73
CA ALA A 595 57.75 -29.81 29.87
C ALA A 595 59.07 -30.44 30.33
N ALA A 596 60.22 -29.96 29.84
CA ALA A 596 61.53 -30.39 30.31
C ALA A 596 61.81 -29.94 31.76
N ASN A 597 61.34 -28.75 32.17
CA ASN A 597 61.44 -28.29 33.55
C ASN A 597 60.63 -29.18 34.52
N ALA A 598 59.50 -29.73 34.06
CA ALA A 598 58.65 -30.62 34.85
C ALA A 598 59.25 -32.03 35.04
N SER A 599 60.14 -32.50 34.15
CA SER A 599 60.77 -33.82 34.27
C SER A 599 61.89 -33.88 35.32
N GLY A 600 62.43 -32.72 35.72
CA GLY A 600 63.52 -32.63 36.70
C GLY A 600 64.91 -33.06 36.17
N ASP A 601 65.03 -33.43 34.90
CA ASP A 601 66.30 -33.83 34.31
C ASP A 601 67.09 -32.61 33.79
N ALA A 602 68.24 -32.34 34.42
CA ALA A 602 69.14 -31.27 34.02
C ALA A 602 69.68 -31.41 32.58
N GLN A 603 69.77 -32.61 32.01
CA GLN A 603 70.16 -32.81 30.61
C GLN A 603 69.01 -32.47 29.64
N ALA A 604 67.80 -32.95 29.89
CA ALA A 604 66.60 -32.57 29.15
C ALA A 604 66.34 -31.05 29.17
N ILE A 605 66.47 -30.39 30.33
CA ILE A 605 66.30 -28.93 30.45
C ILE A 605 67.32 -28.19 29.57
N ARG A 606 68.60 -28.58 29.60
CA ARG A 606 69.64 -27.97 28.75
C ARG A 606 69.41 -28.21 27.26
N ALA A 607 68.93 -29.39 26.86
CA ALA A 607 68.57 -29.68 25.48
C ALA A 607 67.37 -28.85 25.00
N ALA A 608 66.33 -28.68 25.83
CA ALA A 608 65.18 -27.85 25.51
C ALA A 608 65.51 -26.36 25.47
N MET A 609 66.43 -25.87 26.32
CA MET A 609 66.97 -24.51 26.23
C MET A 609 67.68 -24.29 24.88
N ALA A 610 68.53 -25.24 24.45
CA ALA A 610 69.20 -25.17 23.15
C ALA A 610 68.22 -25.25 21.97
N ALA A 611 67.12 -26.01 22.08
CA ALA A 611 66.07 -26.05 21.06
C ALA A 611 65.30 -24.72 20.95
N LEU A 612 64.99 -24.08 22.08
CA LEU A 612 64.40 -22.73 22.11
C LEU A 612 65.36 -21.68 21.53
N GLU A 613 66.65 -21.77 21.83
CA GLU A 613 67.67 -20.89 21.27
C GLU A 613 67.85 -21.11 19.75
N ALA A 614 67.86 -22.36 19.29
CA ALA A 614 67.89 -22.69 17.86
C ALA A 614 66.65 -22.21 17.11
N ALA A 615 65.45 -22.26 17.73
CA ALA A 615 64.25 -21.67 17.15
C ALA A 615 64.43 -20.15 16.93
N LEU A 616 64.96 -19.43 17.92
CA LEU A 616 65.22 -17.99 17.83
C LEU A 616 66.32 -17.64 16.81
N GLN A 617 67.38 -18.44 16.72
CA GLN A 617 68.48 -18.23 15.76
C GLN A 617 68.07 -18.56 14.32
N GLY A 618 67.34 -19.66 14.10
CA GLY A 618 66.78 -19.99 12.78
C GLY A 618 65.75 -18.98 12.29
N GLN A 619 64.97 -18.39 13.21
CA GLN A 619 64.08 -17.26 12.92
C GLN A 619 64.85 -16.01 12.49
N ALA A 620 66.00 -15.71 13.11
CA ALA A 620 66.85 -14.58 12.71
C ALA A 620 67.47 -14.76 11.31
N GLN A 621 67.89 -15.99 10.96
CA GLN A 621 68.51 -16.30 9.67
C GLN A 621 67.50 -16.27 8.51
N ALA A 622 66.36 -16.96 8.64
CA ALA A 622 65.30 -16.93 7.63
C ALA A 622 64.76 -15.51 7.37
N GLN A 623 64.86 -14.62 8.37
CA GLN A 623 64.46 -13.22 8.25
C GLN A 623 65.53 -12.37 7.55
N ALA A 624 66.82 -12.65 7.74
CA ALA A 624 67.90 -12.02 7.00
C ALA A 624 67.79 -12.29 5.49
N GLU A 625 67.46 -13.54 5.11
CA GLU A 625 67.23 -13.96 3.72
C GLU A 625 66.02 -13.24 3.09
N VAL A 626 64.89 -13.17 3.79
CA VAL A 626 63.69 -12.43 3.31
C VAL A 626 63.97 -10.92 3.18
N THR A 627 64.75 -10.32 4.07
CA THR A 627 65.15 -8.91 3.92
C THR A 627 66.15 -8.68 2.80
N ALA A 628 67.09 -9.61 2.57
CA ALA A 628 68.03 -9.52 1.45
C ALA A 628 67.30 -9.63 0.11
N ALA A 629 66.33 -10.55 -0.01
CA ALA A 629 65.48 -10.68 -1.19
C ALA A 629 64.65 -9.41 -1.45
N GLY A 630 64.00 -8.84 -0.42
CA GLY A 630 63.22 -7.61 -0.54
C GLY A 630 64.07 -6.39 -0.94
N VAL A 631 65.32 -6.30 -0.47
CA VAL A 631 66.26 -5.24 -0.88
C VAL A 631 66.76 -5.45 -2.32
N GLN A 632 66.98 -6.69 -2.76
CA GLN A 632 67.32 -6.98 -4.15
C GLN A 632 66.15 -6.67 -5.12
N GLU A 633 64.91 -6.93 -4.71
CA GLU A 633 63.72 -6.61 -5.51
C GLU A 633 63.46 -5.10 -5.58
N GLN A 634 63.69 -4.35 -4.49
CA GLN A 634 63.69 -2.89 -4.50
C GLN A 634 64.84 -2.31 -5.34
N ALA A 635 66.04 -2.89 -5.29
CA ALA A 635 67.18 -2.47 -6.11
C ALA A 635 66.93 -2.71 -7.61
N ALA A 636 66.30 -3.82 -7.98
CA ALA A 636 65.90 -4.11 -9.36
C ALA A 636 64.83 -3.13 -9.86
N GLN A 637 63.87 -2.76 -9.01
CA GLN A 637 62.84 -1.75 -9.34
C GLN A 637 63.41 -0.33 -9.46
N SER A 638 64.40 0.05 -8.65
CA SER A 638 65.08 1.36 -8.81
C SER A 638 65.99 1.40 -10.05
N ALA A 639 66.70 0.31 -10.36
CA ALA A 639 67.51 0.23 -11.59
C ALA A 639 66.65 0.31 -12.87
N ALA A 640 65.43 -0.22 -12.84
CA ALA A 640 64.46 -0.06 -13.93
C ALA A 640 63.88 1.36 -14.05
N ALA A 641 63.89 2.15 -12.97
CA ALA A 641 63.41 3.53 -12.96
C ALA A 641 64.46 4.54 -13.43
N GLU A 642 65.76 4.30 -13.19
CA GLU A 642 66.84 5.22 -13.60
C GLU A 642 67.18 5.15 -15.11
N ALA A 643 66.75 4.11 -15.82
CA ALA A 643 66.98 3.96 -17.27
C ALA A 643 66.09 4.85 -18.16
N SER A 644 65.28 5.76 -17.59
CA SER A 644 64.28 6.53 -18.34
C SER A 644 64.23 8.04 -17.99
N ASN A 645 65.38 8.67 -17.71
CA ASN A 645 65.45 10.14 -17.76
C ASN A 645 66.84 10.74 -18.05
N MET A 646 67.12 11.05 -19.32
CA MET A 646 68.08 12.10 -19.74
C MET A 646 67.60 12.77 -21.06
N PRO A 647 68.01 14.02 -21.36
CA PRO A 647 67.16 14.98 -22.09
C PRO A 647 67.31 15.02 -23.64
N LEU A 648 66.31 15.66 -24.29
CA LEU A 648 66.20 15.89 -25.74
C LEU A 648 67.18 16.92 -26.33
N ALA A 649 67.51 16.76 -27.62
CA ALA A 649 67.46 17.78 -28.70
C ALA A 649 67.96 17.19 -30.06
N PRO A 650 67.61 17.74 -31.25
CA PRO A 650 66.41 18.48 -31.67
C PRO A 650 65.76 17.91 -32.98
N GLU A 651 64.92 18.73 -33.63
CA GLU A 651 63.96 18.45 -34.73
C GLU A 651 64.56 18.08 -36.12
N GLU A 652 63.80 17.32 -36.96
CA GLU A 652 63.39 17.76 -38.33
C GLU A 652 62.35 16.85 -39.02
N SER A 653 61.29 17.44 -39.62
CA SER A 653 60.45 16.91 -40.74
C SER A 653 59.67 15.58 -40.60
N ALA A 654 58.69 15.21 -41.45
CA ALA A 654 57.57 15.93 -42.06
C ALA A 654 56.54 14.89 -42.63
N GLN A 655 55.26 15.27 -42.69
CA GLN A 655 54.21 14.76 -43.62
C GLN A 655 54.00 13.23 -43.82
N ALA A 656 52.81 12.74 -43.45
CA ALA A 656 51.73 12.36 -44.41
C ALA A 656 50.72 11.35 -43.79
N ALA A 657 49.42 11.62 -43.96
CA ALA A 657 48.36 10.61 -43.90
C ALA A 657 48.14 10.03 -45.33
N PRO A 658 47.42 8.90 -45.52
CA PRO A 658 45.95 8.97 -45.44
C PRO A 658 45.23 7.72 -44.86
N ASP A 659 43.91 7.88 -44.82
CA ASP A 659 42.82 6.97 -44.48
C ASP A 659 42.91 5.51 -44.98
N LEU A 660 42.25 4.55 -44.29
CA LEU A 660 40.93 4.04 -44.75
C LEU A 660 40.29 2.93 -43.85
N ILE A 661 39.04 3.22 -43.49
CA ILE A 661 37.83 2.38 -43.29
C ILE A 661 37.89 0.87 -43.64
N ALA A 662 37.54 0.01 -42.67
CA ALA A 662 36.63 -1.18 -42.73
C ALA A 662 36.87 -2.03 -41.45
N ASN A 663 35.92 -2.45 -40.59
CA ASN A 663 34.55 -2.98 -40.70
C ASN A 663 34.46 -4.49 -41.05
N SER A 664 33.49 -5.16 -40.41
CA SER A 664 33.02 -6.56 -40.57
C SER A 664 33.99 -7.74 -40.35
N ASP A 665 33.74 -8.44 -39.24
CA ASP A 665 33.33 -9.85 -39.13
C ASP A 665 34.17 -11.05 -39.65
N GLU A 666 34.06 -12.10 -38.82
CA GLU A 666 34.08 -13.54 -39.13
C GLU A 666 35.35 -14.25 -39.67
N ALA A 667 35.95 -14.97 -38.72
CA ALA A 667 36.07 -16.44 -38.71
C ALA A 667 37.38 -17.13 -39.14
N ALA A 668 37.59 -18.27 -38.45
CA ALA A 668 38.41 -19.43 -38.77
C ALA A 668 39.95 -19.27 -38.87
N ALA A 669 40.65 -19.92 -37.93
CA ALA A 669 41.54 -21.02 -38.29
C ALA A 669 41.63 -22.05 -37.14
N VAL A 670 41.46 -23.32 -37.48
CA VAL A 670 41.57 -24.49 -36.60
C VAL A 670 43.02 -24.97 -36.56
N ALA A 671 43.37 -25.74 -35.52
CA ALA A 671 44.45 -26.71 -35.60
C ALA A 671 44.00 -28.02 -34.92
N ASP A 672 44.09 -29.12 -35.68
CA ASP A 672 43.92 -30.52 -35.27
C ASP A 672 45.02 -30.95 -34.25
N GLU A 673 44.99 -32.11 -33.57
CA GLU A 673 44.34 -33.38 -33.89
C GLU A 673 44.18 -34.30 -32.64
N ALA A 674 43.58 -35.48 -32.86
CA ALA A 674 43.81 -36.75 -32.13
C ALA A 674 43.18 -37.00 -30.74
N SER A 675 41.93 -37.50 -30.72
CA SER A 675 41.63 -38.91 -30.37
C SER A 675 40.13 -39.17 -30.10
N ALA A 676 39.60 -40.25 -30.64
CA ALA A 676 38.23 -40.74 -30.43
C ALA A 676 38.28 -42.16 -29.77
N PRO A 677 37.17 -42.90 -29.54
CA PRO A 677 35.75 -42.51 -29.47
C PRO A 677 35.01 -43.07 -28.23
N GLN A 678 33.83 -42.51 -27.88
CA GLN A 678 32.64 -43.29 -27.48
C GLN A 678 31.37 -42.42 -27.44
N ALA A 679 30.22 -43.03 -27.72
CA ALA A 679 28.90 -42.41 -27.93
C ALA A 679 27.83 -43.22 -27.16
N PRO A 680 26.52 -42.92 -27.26
CA PRO A 680 25.82 -41.64 -27.10
C PRO A 680 24.62 -41.74 -26.13
N VAL A 681 24.05 -40.60 -25.69
CA VAL A 681 22.61 -40.53 -25.36
C VAL A 681 22.00 -39.17 -25.72
N VAL A 682 20.78 -39.19 -26.23
CA VAL A 682 19.94 -38.08 -26.73
C VAL A 682 18.50 -38.33 -26.23
N PRO A 683 17.52 -37.42 -26.40
CA PRO A 683 17.49 -35.96 -26.24
C PRO A 683 16.28 -35.49 -25.39
N ALA A 684 16.10 -34.18 -25.17
CA ALA A 684 14.75 -33.57 -25.06
C ALA A 684 14.79 -32.06 -25.41
N LYS A 685 13.76 -31.57 -26.12
CA LYS A 685 13.63 -30.18 -26.61
C LYS A 685 12.41 -29.47 -26.00
N ALA A 686 12.59 -28.19 -25.61
CA ALA A 686 11.68 -27.03 -25.76
C ALA A 686 10.18 -27.14 -25.32
N ALA A 687 9.34 -26.10 -25.19
CA ALA A 687 9.44 -24.67 -25.55
C ALA A 687 8.69 -23.77 -24.50
N PRO A 688 7.89 -22.72 -24.83
CA PRO A 688 8.33 -21.33 -24.71
C PRO A 688 7.46 -20.42 -23.78
N LYS A 689 7.88 -19.16 -23.63
CA LYS A 689 7.17 -18.07 -22.92
C LYS A 689 5.98 -17.50 -23.72
N PRO A 690 5.00 -16.90 -23.03
CA PRO A 690 4.23 -15.77 -23.57
C PRO A 690 4.35 -14.50 -22.71
N VAL A 691 4.05 -13.34 -23.33
CA VAL A 691 3.92 -12.01 -22.71
C VAL A 691 2.55 -11.45 -23.08
N VAL A 692 1.75 -10.97 -22.11
CA VAL A 692 0.62 -10.06 -22.36
C VAL A 692 0.52 -9.05 -21.19
N ALA A 693 0.07 -7.83 -21.50
CA ALA A 693 -0.05 -6.69 -20.59
C ALA A 693 -1.43 -6.61 -19.89
N VAL A 694 -1.61 -5.57 -19.04
CA VAL A 694 -2.74 -4.61 -19.00
C VAL A 694 -2.96 -4.05 -17.58
N ARG A 695 -3.37 -2.77 -17.49
CA ARG A 695 -3.81 -2.10 -16.26
C ARG A 695 -5.17 -2.63 -15.79
N GLY A 696 -5.32 -2.88 -14.50
CA GLY A 696 -6.62 -3.03 -13.85
C GLY A 696 -6.62 -2.26 -12.53
N ASP A 697 -7.41 -1.19 -12.47
CA ASP A 697 -7.77 -0.50 -11.23
C ASP A 697 -9.14 -1.03 -10.82
N ASP A 698 -9.24 -1.72 -9.69
CA ASP A 698 -10.53 -1.94 -9.03
C ASP A 698 -10.36 -2.18 -7.53
N ARG A 699 -11.29 -1.67 -6.74
CA ARG A 699 -11.15 -1.46 -5.29
C ARG A 699 -12.27 -2.15 -4.51
N PRO A 700 -11.92 -3.07 -3.61
CA PRO A 700 -12.71 -3.28 -2.40
C PRO A 700 -11.85 -3.10 -1.15
N GLY A 701 -12.36 -2.34 -0.17
CA GLY A 701 -11.68 -2.17 1.12
C GLY A 701 -12.11 -3.22 2.14
N MET A 702 -11.25 -3.46 3.14
CA MET A 702 -11.63 -3.49 4.56
C MET A 702 -10.35 -3.56 5.41
N LYS A 703 -10.25 -2.71 6.44
CA LYS A 703 -9.17 -2.80 7.43
C LYS A 703 -9.52 -3.93 8.40
N LYS A 704 -8.54 -4.77 8.74
CA LYS A 704 -8.68 -5.75 9.84
C LYS A 704 -7.73 -5.37 10.97
N GLU A 705 -8.25 -5.44 12.18
CA GLU A 705 -7.62 -4.94 13.40
C GLU A 705 -6.54 -5.92 13.92
N ALA A 706 -5.58 -5.39 14.69
CA ALA A 706 -4.68 -6.17 15.53
C ALA A 706 -4.88 -5.75 16.99
N PRO A 707 -4.90 -6.68 17.96
CA PRO A 707 -5.39 -6.41 19.32
C PRO A 707 -4.34 -5.78 20.24
N ALA A 708 -4.82 -5.08 21.26
CA ALA A 708 -4.00 -4.54 22.34
C ALA A 708 -3.66 -5.59 23.41
N ALA A 709 -2.54 -5.37 24.12
CA ALA A 709 -2.19 -6.08 25.36
C ALA A 709 -2.15 -5.08 26.55
N PRO A 710 -2.42 -5.52 27.79
CA PRO A 710 -2.88 -4.64 28.87
C PRO A 710 -1.77 -4.11 29.79
N GLY A 711 -2.04 -2.98 30.45
CA GLY A 711 -1.20 -2.44 31.54
C GLY A 711 -1.71 -2.80 32.95
N GLY A 712 -0.89 -2.51 33.96
CA GLY A 712 -1.27 -2.65 35.37
C GLY A 712 -0.43 -1.79 36.33
N ARG A 713 -1.11 -0.91 37.09
CA ARG A 713 -0.85 -0.32 38.43
C ARG A 713 0.62 -0.15 38.94
N GLY A 714 1.03 0.94 39.60
CA GLY A 714 0.35 2.19 40.01
C GLY A 714 0.83 2.74 41.37
N GLY A 715 1.12 4.06 41.46
CA GLY A 715 1.43 4.79 42.71
C GLY A 715 2.87 4.63 43.26
N LYS A 716 3.40 5.52 44.11
CA LYS A 716 2.92 6.81 44.66
C LYS A 716 4.11 7.61 45.28
N PHE A 717 3.98 8.95 45.35
CA PHE A 717 4.68 9.98 46.16
C PHE A 717 5.94 9.64 47.00
N GLY A 718 6.89 10.60 47.06
CA GLY A 718 7.94 10.65 48.09
C GLY A 718 7.68 11.70 49.18
N ASP A 719 8.58 11.76 50.18
CA ASP A 719 9.16 12.94 50.87
C ASP A 719 9.72 12.54 52.27
N ARG A 720 10.65 13.36 52.77
CA ARG A 720 11.38 13.39 54.07
C ARG A 720 12.61 12.48 54.22
N LYS A 721 13.65 12.85 55.01
CA LYS A 721 14.34 14.11 55.43
C LYS A 721 15.40 13.69 56.49
N ASP A 722 16.43 14.53 56.71
CA ASP A 722 17.41 14.48 57.82
C ASP A 722 18.46 13.33 57.69
N ALA A 723 19.74 13.41 58.08
CA ALA A 723 20.71 14.48 58.43
C ALA A 723 22.14 13.87 58.30
N GLY A 724 23.30 14.56 58.35
CA GLY A 724 23.64 15.98 58.46
C GLY A 724 25.13 16.18 58.89
N ALA A 725 25.76 17.31 58.51
CA ALA A 725 27.17 17.71 58.77
C ALA A 725 28.29 16.87 58.10
N GLY A 726 29.46 17.42 57.73
CA GLY A 726 29.90 18.84 57.74
C GLY A 726 31.41 19.02 57.48
N ARG A 727 31.83 20.27 57.15
CA ARG A 727 33.19 20.74 56.70
C ARG A 727 33.59 20.30 55.27
N GLY A 728 34.08 21.16 54.36
CA GLY A 728 34.52 22.57 54.44
C GLY A 728 36.05 22.68 54.45
N GLY A 729 36.71 23.46 53.58
CA GLY A 729 36.20 24.29 52.47
C GLY A 729 37.31 24.67 51.47
N ARG A 730 37.05 25.73 50.68
CA ARG A 730 37.95 26.81 50.19
C ARG A 730 39.47 26.53 50.10
N ASP A 731 40.17 26.86 49.02
CA ASP A 731 40.15 28.17 48.33
C ASP A 731 40.14 28.11 46.79
N GLY A 732 39.99 29.27 46.15
CA GLY A 732 40.11 29.44 44.71
C GLY A 732 40.75 30.78 44.32
N ALA A 733 40.76 31.03 43.00
CA ALA A 733 41.19 32.25 42.33
C ALA A 733 42.72 32.55 42.26
N ALA A 734 43.29 32.34 41.06
CA ALA A 734 43.94 33.40 40.29
C ALA A 734 44.05 33.00 38.81
N ALA A 735 43.93 33.98 37.91
CA ALA A 735 44.19 33.88 36.47
C ALA A 735 45.23 34.98 36.12
N PRO A 736 45.46 35.43 34.86
CA PRO A 736 45.49 34.77 33.54
C PRO A 736 46.82 35.10 32.77
N TRP A 737 46.87 34.80 31.46
CA TRP A 737 47.87 35.27 30.45
C TRP A 737 49.30 34.70 30.46
N GLY A 738 49.91 34.57 29.27
CA GLY A 738 51.39 34.49 29.15
C GLY A 738 51.98 33.60 28.04
N ASP A 739 51.83 34.03 26.79
CA ASP A 739 52.77 33.85 25.66
C ASP A 739 54.14 33.14 25.92
N ARG A 740 54.43 32.08 25.15
CA ARG A 740 55.66 31.95 24.32
C ARG A 740 55.72 30.69 23.47
N GLY A 741 56.31 30.86 22.28
CA GLY A 741 56.60 29.81 21.30
C GLY A 741 57.85 28.93 21.60
N PRO A 742 58.48 28.35 20.56
CA PRO A 742 58.78 26.91 20.56
C PRO A 742 60.19 26.51 21.03
N ARG A 743 60.33 25.23 21.40
CA ARG A 743 61.59 24.46 21.43
C ARG A 743 61.32 23.19 20.62
N ARG A 744 61.81 23.07 19.39
CA ARG A 744 63.21 22.86 18.96
C ARG A 744 63.71 21.48 19.37
N ASP A 745 64.04 20.71 18.35
CA ASP A 745 64.59 19.37 18.38
C ASP A 745 65.90 19.29 19.17
N ASP A 746 65.99 18.27 20.03
CA ASP A 746 67.24 17.55 20.27
C ASP A 746 66.93 16.15 20.81
N ARG A 747 67.09 15.14 19.96
CA ARG A 747 67.37 13.76 20.39
C ARG A 747 67.91 12.92 19.23
N GLY A 748 69.23 13.06 19.05
CA GLY A 748 70.16 11.97 18.76
C GLY A 748 69.70 10.88 17.78
N ASP A 749 70.17 11.02 16.55
CA ASP A 749 70.40 9.91 15.62
C ASP A 749 71.01 8.70 16.35
N ARG A 750 70.36 7.54 16.19
CA ARG A 750 70.92 6.22 16.47
C ARG A 750 70.76 5.33 15.26
N SER A 751 71.68 5.52 14.31
CA SER A 751 72.36 4.48 13.55
C SER A 751 71.63 3.13 13.50
N TYR A 752 71.01 2.90 12.36
CA TYR A 752 70.27 1.72 11.95
C TYR A 752 71.01 0.40 12.23
N ALA A 753 70.54 -0.37 13.20
CA ALA A 753 70.73 -1.81 13.25
C ALA A 753 69.34 -2.46 13.12
N PRO A 754 69.15 -3.51 12.30
CA PRO A 754 67.85 -4.14 12.14
C PRO A 754 67.49 -4.88 13.43
N ALA A 755 66.76 -4.20 14.31
CA ALA A 755 66.17 -4.83 15.48
C ALA A 755 65.21 -5.92 15.00
N ALA A 756 65.49 -7.17 15.38
CA ALA A 756 64.60 -8.29 15.08
C ALA A 756 63.16 -7.93 15.51
N PRO A 757 62.15 -8.20 14.68
CA PRO A 757 60.77 -7.85 15.02
C PRO A 757 60.39 -8.53 16.32
N ARG A 758 59.79 -7.75 17.22
CA ARG A 758 59.40 -8.22 18.54
C ARG A 758 58.41 -9.37 18.38
N LEU A 759 58.70 -10.48 19.05
CA LEU A 759 57.73 -11.54 19.30
C LEU A 759 56.47 -10.93 19.91
N GLY A 760 55.30 -11.46 19.55
CA GLY A 760 54.04 -11.10 20.17
C GLY A 760 54.13 -11.24 21.69
N ASP A 761 53.46 -10.34 22.42
CA ASP A 761 53.55 -10.23 23.89
C ASP A 761 53.34 -11.56 24.63
N THR A 762 52.54 -12.47 24.07
CA THR A 762 52.30 -13.82 24.60
C THR A 762 53.48 -14.76 24.38
N ALA A 763 54.07 -14.78 23.17
CA ALA A 763 55.25 -15.56 22.83
C ALA A 763 56.48 -15.08 23.61
N PHE A 764 56.67 -13.76 23.74
CA PHE A 764 57.76 -13.18 24.51
C PHE A 764 57.67 -13.49 26.02
N ARG A 765 56.47 -13.40 26.62
CA ARG A 765 56.26 -13.78 28.03
C ARG A 765 56.51 -15.28 28.24
N ALA A 766 55.90 -16.14 27.42
CA ALA A 766 56.10 -17.59 27.53
C ALA A 766 57.58 -17.99 27.37
N GLN A 767 58.30 -17.40 26.40
CA GLN A 767 59.75 -17.60 26.23
C GLN A 767 60.53 -17.21 27.50
N ARG A 768 60.29 -16.00 28.02
CA ARG A 768 61.00 -15.48 29.19
C ARG A 768 60.70 -16.28 30.44
N ASP A 769 59.42 -16.56 30.71
CA ASP A 769 58.97 -17.26 31.90
C ASP A 769 59.48 -18.72 31.89
N ALA A 770 59.46 -19.39 30.74
CA ALA A 770 60.04 -20.73 30.57
C ALA A 770 61.57 -20.77 30.80
N LEU A 771 62.30 -19.74 30.35
CA LEU A 771 63.74 -19.59 30.60
C LEU A 771 64.05 -19.27 32.06
N GLU A 772 63.28 -18.39 32.71
CA GLU A 772 63.40 -18.09 34.14
C GLU A 772 63.13 -19.35 34.98
N HIS A 773 62.08 -20.12 34.65
CA HIS A 773 61.79 -21.42 35.26
C HIS A 773 62.92 -22.43 35.05
N ALA A 774 63.50 -22.52 33.86
CA ALA A 774 64.60 -23.44 33.55
C ALA A 774 65.88 -23.11 34.35
N GLN A 775 66.24 -21.83 34.42
CA GLN A 775 67.38 -21.39 35.22
C GLN A 775 67.17 -21.65 36.72
N LEU A 776 65.95 -21.47 37.24
CA LEU A 776 65.61 -21.77 38.63
C LEU A 776 65.61 -23.28 38.91
N ALA A 777 65.13 -24.11 37.98
CA ALA A 777 65.18 -25.56 38.09
C ALA A 777 66.62 -26.07 38.12
N LEU A 778 67.48 -25.65 37.18
CA LEU A 778 68.90 -26.00 37.17
C LEU A 778 69.65 -25.54 38.43
N LYS A 779 69.35 -24.33 38.95
CA LYS A 779 69.92 -23.84 40.22
C LYS A 779 69.48 -24.68 41.42
N LYS A 780 68.22 -25.15 41.47
CA LYS A 780 67.73 -26.04 42.54
C LYS A 780 68.42 -27.41 42.49
N LEU A 781 68.47 -28.03 41.32
CA LEU A 781 69.11 -29.34 41.11
C LEU A 781 70.61 -29.29 41.47
N ALA A 782 71.32 -28.25 41.04
CA ALA A 782 72.72 -28.05 41.43
C ALA A 782 72.89 -27.83 42.94
N ALA A 783 71.99 -27.08 43.59
CA ALA A 783 72.06 -26.86 45.03
C ALA A 783 71.76 -28.12 45.86
N GLN A 784 70.92 -29.03 45.35
CA GLN A 784 70.66 -30.34 45.94
C GLN A 784 71.89 -31.24 45.84
N ALA A 785 72.44 -31.41 44.63
CA ALA A 785 73.65 -32.21 44.39
C ALA A 785 74.86 -31.75 45.25
N HIS A 786 75.09 -30.43 45.38
CA HIS A 786 76.15 -29.93 46.27
C HIS A 786 75.87 -30.14 47.76
N GLY A 787 74.60 -30.20 48.17
CA GLY A 787 74.22 -30.56 49.53
C GLY A 787 74.58 -32.01 49.86
N GLU A 788 74.25 -32.92 48.94
CA GLU A 788 74.54 -34.35 49.03
C GLU A 788 76.05 -34.62 49.06
N ALA A 789 76.82 -33.98 48.18
CA ALA A 789 78.29 -34.08 48.15
C ALA A 789 78.94 -33.63 49.47
N LEU A 790 78.45 -32.55 50.09
CA LEU A 790 78.94 -32.09 51.40
C LEU A 790 78.65 -33.09 52.52
N THR A 791 77.48 -33.74 52.52
CA THR A 791 77.17 -34.78 53.51
C THR A 791 78.02 -36.04 53.31
N GLN A 792 78.30 -36.44 52.06
CA GLN A 792 79.22 -37.55 51.77
C GLN A 792 80.64 -37.24 52.28
N LEU A 793 81.17 -36.03 52.03
CA LEU A 793 82.51 -35.62 52.47
C LEU A 793 82.69 -35.68 54.00
N LEU A 794 81.68 -35.25 54.77
CA LEU A 794 81.72 -35.31 56.23
C LEU A 794 81.62 -36.76 56.74
N THR A 795 80.78 -37.58 56.11
CA THR A 795 80.64 -39.02 56.42
C THR A 795 81.96 -39.78 56.15
N ALA A 796 82.68 -39.40 55.09
CA ALA A 796 84.00 -39.95 54.78
C ALA A 796 85.04 -39.60 55.86
N TRP A 797 85.02 -38.36 56.37
CA TRP A 797 85.90 -37.94 57.48
C TRP A 797 85.55 -38.65 58.80
N GLU A 798 84.26 -38.73 59.14
CA GLU A 798 83.76 -39.43 60.34
C GLU A 798 84.18 -40.91 60.36
N LYS A 799 84.02 -41.62 59.23
CA LYS A 799 84.35 -43.04 59.11
C LYS A 799 85.83 -43.32 58.81
N ARG A 800 86.63 -42.29 58.53
CA ARG A 800 88.00 -42.40 57.97
C ARG A 800 88.07 -43.30 56.72
N ASP A 801 87.07 -43.19 55.86
CA ASP A 801 86.93 -43.99 54.65
C ASP A 801 86.91 -43.08 53.40
N ALA A 802 87.99 -43.12 52.62
CA ALA A 802 88.11 -42.31 51.41
C ALA A 802 87.28 -42.83 50.23
N SER A 803 86.74 -44.05 50.28
CA SER A 803 85.80 -44.54 49.25
C SER A 803 84.48 -43.77 49.26
N LEU A 804 84.13 -43.16 50.40
CA LEU A 804 82.92 -42.35 50.60
C LEU A 804 83.12 -40.87 50.22
N LEU A 805 84.30 -40.46 49.75
CA LEU A 805 84.52 -39.08 49.30
C LEU A 805 83.85 -38.84 47.93
N PRO A 806 82.99 -37.81 47.81
CA PRO A 806 82.24 -37.53 46.58
C PRO A 806 83.16 -37.40 45.37
N PRO A 807 82.73 -37.80 44.16
CA PRO A 807 83.52 -37.68 42.95
C PRO A 807 83.83 -36.21 42.63
N ALA A 808 84.91 -35.98 41.89
CA ALA A 808 85.41 -34.62 41.60
C ALA A 808 84.38 -33.71 40.89
N GLN A 809 83.39 -34.29 40.22
CA GLN A 809 82.33 -33.58 39.50
C GLN A 809 81.19 -33.08 40.41
N GLU A 810 80.95 -33.74 41.56
CA GLU A 810 79.89 -33.37 42.52
C GLU A 810 80.36 -32.32 43.55
N LEU A 811 81.68 -32.27 43.80
CA LEU A 811 82.35 -31.26 44.62
C LEU A 811 82.25 -29.82 44.08
N GLY A 812 81.75 -29.63 42.86
CA GLY A 812 81.45 -28.31 42.30
C GLY A 812 82.66 -27.62 41.70
N SER A 813 83.12 -26.52 42.31
CA SER A 813 84.07 -25.61 41.66
C SER A 813 85.39 -26.30 41.29
N ARG A 814 86.01 -25.87 40.18
CA ARG A 814 87.24 -26.50 39.65
C ARG A 814 88.37 -26.54 40.68
N ALA A 815 88.41 -25.57 41.60
CA ALA A 815 89.31 -25.55 42.74
C ALA A 815 89.03 -26.70 43.74
N ALA A 816 87.78 -27.01 44.05
CA ALA A 816 87.43 -28.14 44.90
C ALA A 816 87.83 -29.48 44.27
N ALA A 817 87.53 -29.66 42.97
CA ALA A 817 87.92 -30.84 42.20
C ALA A 817 89.45 -31.08 42.21
N GLN A 818 90.24 -30.01 42.11
CA GLN A 818 91.72 -30.07 42.19
C GLN A 818 92.25 -30.46 43.58
N ASN A 819 91.52 -30.14 44.66
CA ASN A 819 91.94 -30.45 46.03
C ASN A 819 91.51 -31.85 46.49
N ARG A 820 90.57 -32.52 45.81
CA ARG A 820 90.11 -33.88 46.13
C ARG A 820 91.24 -34.89 46.40
N PRO A 821 92.33 -34.99 45.61
CA PRO A 821 93.41 -35.94 45.88
C PRO A 821 94.14 -35.69 47.19
N VAL A 822 94.23 -34.41 47.61
CA VAL A 822 94.83 -34.01 48.89
C VAL A 822 93.89 -34.36 50.06
N TRP A 823 92.56 -34.27 49.85
CA TRP A 823 91.55 -34.66 50.84
C TRP A 823 91.46 -36.17 51.02
N VAL A 824 91.52 -36.96 49.93
CA VAL A 824 91.66 -38.43 49.97
C VAL A 824 92.84 -38.82 50.87
N LYS A 825 94.03 -38.29 50.57
CA LYS A 825 95.25 -38.56 51.35
C LYS A 825 95.18 -38.06 52.80
N ALA A 826 94.38 -37.04 53.09
CA ALA A 826 94.18 -36.53 54.45
C ALA A 826 93.28 -37.45 55.28
N VAL A 827 92.22 -38.01 54.68
CA VAL A 827 91.28 -38.92 55.34
C VAL A 827 91.92 -40.31 55.58
N GLU A 828 92.66 -40.85 54.61
CA GLU A 828 93.37 -42.15 54.70
C GLU A 828 94.52 -42.17 55.72
N GLY A 829 95.10 -41.00 56.05
CA GLY A 829 96.22 -40.89 56.98
C GLY A 829 95.82 -41.02 58.45
N ALA A 830 96.74 -41.49 59.30
CA ALA A 830 96.54 -41.55 60.75
C ALA A 830 96.14 -40.18 61.34
N ALA A 831 95.27 -40.20 62.35
CA ALA A 831 94.69 -38.99 62.93
C ALA A 831 95.75 -38.09 63.60
N LYS A 832 95.61 -36.78 63.37
CA LYS A 832 96.45 -35.72 63.94
C LYS A 832 95.66 -34.89 64.96
N PRO A 833 96.34 -34.18 65.88
CA PRO A 833 95.67 -33.23 66.77
C PRO A 833 94.92 -32.14 65.98
N ALA A 834 93.84 -31.61 66.58
CA ALA A 834 92.89 -30.72 65.92
C ALA A 834 93.55 -29.46 65.31
N ALA A 835 93.33 -29.24 64.01
CA ALA A 835 93.90 -28.12 63.25
C ALA A 835 93.11 -26.80 63.44
N VAL A 836 93.00 -26.33 64.69
CA VAL A 836 92.16 -25.17 65.09
C VAL A 836 92.48 -23.91 64.27
N GLN A 837 93.76 -23.63 64.00
CA GLN A 837 94.16 -22.48 63.18
C GLN A 837 93.71 -22.60 61.72
N SER A 838 93.78 -23.79 61.11
CA SER A 838 93.29 -24.01 59.74
C SER A 838 91.78 -23.86 59.65
N LEU A 839 91.01 -24.31 60.66
CA LEU A 839 89.57 -24.07 60.70
C LEU A 839 89.22 -22.56 60.82
N LEU A 840 90.02 -21.78 61.55
CA LEU A 840 89.87 -20.32 61.59
C LEU A 840 90.28 -19.64 60.26
N ARG A 841 91.34 -20.11 59.59
CA ARG A 841 91.69 -19.67 58.21
C ARG A 841 90.54 -19.94 57.25
N LEU A 842 89.90 -21.10 57.34
CA LEU A 842 88.73 -21.46 56.55
C LEU A 842 87.54 -20.53 56.84
N GLU A 843 87.19 -20.28 58.10
CA GLU A 843 86.11 -19.32 58.46
C GLU A 843 86.40 -17.89 57.98
N MET A 844 87.68 -17.49 57.93
CA MET A 844 88.10 -16.23 57.31
C MET A 844 87.96 -16.25 55.79
N ALA A 845 88.39 -17.32 55.10
CA ALA A 845 88.29 -17.47 53.66
C ALA A 845 86.83 -17.52 53.15
N ALA A 846 85.94 -18.08 53.96
CA ALA A 846 84.51 -18.21 53.70
C ALA A 846 83.69 -16.99 54.15
N GLU A 847 84.29 -16.08 54.93
CA GLU A 847 83.63 -14.92 55.57
C GLU A 847 82.42 -15.31 56.45
N VAL A 848 82.41 -16.55 56.94
CA VAL A 848 81.37 -17.09 57.83
C VAL A 848 81.60 -16.59 59.26
N PRO A 849 80.55 -16.31 60.07
CA PRO A 849 80.71 -15.97 61.49
C PRO A 849 81.40 -17.09 62.28
N THR A 850 82.47 -16.74 62.99
CA THR A 850 83.14 -17.64 63.95
C THR A 850 82.35 -17.68 65.26
N PRO A 851 82.17 -18.84 65.91
CA PRO A 851 81.56 -18.95 67.24
C PRO A 851 82.25 -18.05 68.27
N ALA A 852 81.49 -17.53 69.25
CA ALA A 852 81.98 -16.53 70.21
C ALA A 852 83.28 -16.95 70.92
N GLU A 853 83.39 -18.22 71.29
CA GLU A 853 84.55 -18.86 71.96
C GLU A 853 85.87 -18.77 71.18
N HIS A 854 85.83 -18.50 69.87
CA HIS A 854 87.02 -18.42 69.01
C HIS A 854 87.22 -17.05 68.35
N LEU A 855 86.42 -16.03 68.68
CA LEU A 855 86.53 -14.70 68.06
C LEU A 855 87.88 -14.03 68.33
N ASP A 856 88.42 -14.16 69.55
CA ASP A 856 89.72 -13.56 69.89
C ASP A 856 90.89 -14.30 69.22
N ALA A 857 90.78 -15.63 69.07
CA ALA A 857 91.72 -16.41 68.27
C ALA A 857 91.71 -15.99 66.78
N ARG A 858 90.52 -15.70 66.21
CA ARG A 858 90.40 -15.16 64.84
C ARG A 858 91.00 -13.76 64.70
N ARG A 859 90.76 -12.86 65.65
CA ARG A 859 91.36 -11.50 65.67
C ARG A 859 92.88 -11.57 65.75
N GLY A 860 93.42 -12.41 66.63
CA GLY A 860 94.86 -12.66 66.74
C GLY A 860 95.46 -13.19 65.45
N LEU A 861 94.80 -14.16 64.80
CA LEU A 861 95.22 -14.70 63.51
C LEU A 861 95.17 -13.67 62.37
N GLN A 862 94.15 -12.80 62.35
CA GLN A 862 94.07 -11.67 61.40
C GLN A 862 95.27 -10.72 61.53
N LEU A 863 95.65 -10.35 62.75
CA LEU A 863 96.83 -9.52 63.01
C LEU A 863 98.13 -10.21 62.58
N GLN A 864 98.27 -11.52 62.84
CA GLN A 864 99.43 -12.31 62.39
C GLN A 864 99.56 -12.36 60.86
N LEU A 865 98.44 -12.46 60.13
CA LEU A 865 98.48 -12.49 58.67
C LEU A 865 98.80 -11.11 58.07
N LEU A 866 98.41 -10.02 58.72
CA LEU A 866 98.79 -8.66 58.31
C LEU A 866 100.30 -8.37 58.47
N THR A 867 100.99 -9.02 59.40
CA THR A 867 102.46 -8.83 59.57
C THR A 867 103.30 -9.64 58.59
N ARG A 868 102.74 -10.67 57.95
CA ARG A 868 103.47 -11.58 57.04
C ARG A 868 103.21 -11.26 55.57
N ARG A 869 103.97 -10.30 55.06
CA ARG A 869 103.80 -9.69 53.72
C ARG A 869 103.82 -10.65 52.52
N ASN A 870 104.30 -11.89 52.68
CA ASN A 870 104.43 -12.89 51.60
C ASN A 870 103.67 -14.21 51.87
N ASP A 871 102.96 -14.37 53.00
CA ASP A 871 102.20 -15.61 53.26
C ASP A 871 100.94 -15.65 52.37
N PRO A 872 100.60 -16.81 51.76
CA PRO A 872 99.42 -16.92 50.91
C PRO A 872 98.14 -16.71 51.73
N ALA A 873 97.19 -15.95 51.16
CA ALA A 873 95.96 -15.58 51.83
C ALA A 873 95.12 -16.84 52.17
N PRO A 874 94.30 -16.84 53.23
CA PRO A 874 93.42 -17.97 53.54
C PRO A 874 92.52 -18.41 52.37
N ALA A 875 92.08 -17.46 51.53
CA ALA A 875 91.32 -17.74 50.32
C ALA A 875 92.12 -18.44 49.19
N GLN A 876 93.45 -18.46 49.27
CA GLN A 876 94.34 -19.18 48.33
C GLN A 876 94.73 -20.56 48.86
N THR A 877 94.87 -20.73 50.18
CA THR A 877 95.26 -21.99 50.82
C THR A 877 94.09 -22.86 51.27
N TRP A 878 92.84 -22.41 51.13
CA TRP A 878 91.68 -23.07 51.74
C TRP A 878 91.58 -24.57 51.44
N GLY A 879 91.98 -25.03 50.25
CA GLY A 879 92.00 -26.45 49.91
C GLY A 879 92.97 -27.28 50.76
N GLN A 880 94.12 -26.69 51.10
CA GLN A 880 95.13 -27.28 51.99
C GLN A 880 94.73 -27.13 53.46
N ASP A 881 94.13 -26.00 53.85
CA ASP A 881 93.58 -25.82 55.19
C ASP A 881 92.41 -26.79 55.47
N ALA A 882 91.57 -27.08 54.47
CA ALA A 882 90.54 -28.12 54.55
C ALA A 882 91.16 -29.52 54.67
N ALA A 883 92.23 -29.82 53.92
CA ALA A 883 92.98 -31.06 54.09
C ALA A 883 93.58 -31.19 55.50
N ALA A 884 94.08 -30.10 56.08
CA ALA A 884 94.62 -30.09 57.43
C ALA A 884 93.53 -30.43 58.47
N VAL A 885 92.35 -29.82 58.38
CA VAL A 885 91.20 -30.15 59.25
C VAL A 885 90.74 -31.60 59.05
N LEU A 886 90.60 -32.08 57.81
CA LEU A 886 90.22 -33.47 57.49
C LEU A 886 91.24 -34.52 57.97
N SER A 887 92.51 -34.14 58.14
CA SER A 887 93.52 -35.02 58.74
C SER A 887 93.43 -35.12 60.27
N GLY A 888 92.68 -34.21 60.92
CA GLY A 888 92.46 -34.17 62.36
C GLY A 888 91.47 -35.22 62.86
N GLU A 889 91.47 -35.46 64.17
CA GLU A 889 90.39 -36.22 64.84
C GLU A 889 89.01 -35.60 64.58
N PHE A 890 88.00 -36.44 64.41
CA PHE A 890 86.64 -35.98 64.12
C PHE A 890 85.96 -35.42 65.38
N ASN A 891 85.44 -34.19 65.28
CA ASN A 891 84.63 -33.55 66.31
C ASN A 891 83.35 -33.01 65.67
N ALA A 892 82.18 -33.38 66.21
CA ALA A 892 80.88 -32.96 65.69
C ALA A 892 80.69 -31.42 65.68
N ALA A 893 81.32 -30.69 66.60
CA ALA A 893 81.28 -29.23 66.62
C ALA A 893 82.07 -28.63 65.44
N ASP A 894 83.30 -29.10 65.23
CA ASP A 894 84.17 -28.64 64.16
C ASP A 894 83.69 -29.12 62.78
N ALA A 895 83.05 -30.29 62.69
CA ALA A 895 82.39 -30.77 61.48
C ALA A 895 81.24 -29.85 61.02
N ARG A 896 80.41 -29.34 61.95
CA ARG A 896 79.36 -28.35 61.62
C ARG A 896 79.93 -27.01 61.16
N ARG A 897 81.04 -26.58 61.75
CA ARG A 897 81.77 -25.35 61.33
C ARG A 897 82.38 -25.54 59.94
N LEU A 898 83.09 -26.64 59.72
CA LEU A 898 83.66 -27.03 58.44
C LEU A 898 82.57 -27.16 57.36
N GLN A 899 81.43 -27.76 57.66
CA GLN A 899 80.27 -27.85 56.76
C GLN A 899 79.78 -26.45 56.35
N THR A 900 79.64 -25.54 57.32
CA THR A 900 79.15 -24.17 57.09
C THR A 900 80.12 -23.39 56.21
N VAL A 901 81.43 -23.57 56.43
CA VAL A 901 82.49 -22.99 55.61
C VAL A 901 82.51 -23.58 54.20
N LEU A 902 82.60 -24.91 54.06
CA LEU A 902 82.67 -25.57 52.75
C LEU A 902 81.39 -25.31 51.93
N LYS A 903 80.22 -25.16 52.55
CA LYS A 903 78.98 -24.72 51.88
C LYS A 903 79.08 -23.34 51.21
N VAL A 904 80.01 -22.50 51.64
CA VAL A 904 80.36 -21.22 50.99
C VAL A 904 81.53 -21.40 50.03
N LEU A 905 82.61 -22.05 50.44
CA LEU A 905 83.83 -22.19 49.63
C LEU A 905 83.66 -23.06 48.38
N LEU A 906 82.80 -24.09 48.40
CA LEU A 906 82.49 -24.90 47.21
C LEU A 906 81.56 -24.18 46.21
N LYS A 907 80.94 -23.08 46.62
CA LYS A 907 80.11 -22.20 45.77
C LYS A 907 80.90 -21.01 45.21
N ARG A 908 82.09 -20.74 45.75
CA ARG A 908 83.06 -19.77 45.25
C ARG A 908 83.97 -20.43 44.20
#